data_AF-A0A397G6L9-F1
#
_entry.id   AF-A0A397G6L9-F1
#
_cell.length_a   1.000
_cell.length_b   1.000
_cell.length_c   1.000
_cell.angle_alpha   90.00
_cell.angle_beta   90.00
_cell.angle_gamma   90.00
#
_symmetry.space_group_name_H-M   'P 1'
#
loop_
_entity.id
_entity.type
_entity.pdbx_description
1 polymer ?
#
loop_
_entity_poly.entity_id
_entity_poly.type
_entity_poly.pdbx_seq_one_letter_code
_entity_poly.pdbx_strand_id
1 'polypeptide(L)'
;MGSSSVAEDFLPPRAPSSATIRRINFLETDPPIPKYKDYNAAVIDNVLTEEECKELLRMAEATTVKDSSSSPTWERAMINVGGGKQVLATDHRNCGRIILDSPELADKLLARLVPFLKELGADHISNQPHVTGLAGRGRAYQLSRLNEKLRFLKYEGGEYFRPHWDGHYITPDKHEKSWYTVQLYLNGDGEQDLEELLQASKKAEAEPQGSSNMDLSGKLLGGTTTFTPRYEEQDGKVRVFPKTGSIRISISHLPEPLTITRRNLSSTASRKTEEKAETKHQATARPSHPQSLTIEGKAYRTDQWTNTPDTILSHVGRRLYLDENHPLAITRKLIESQFPGPVYGNYSEKNPVVSVAQNFDVLGFAPDHPGRSRTDTYYINDKTVLRTHTSAHQQAYFQQINRNEATRPEEVGYTVVADVYRRDAIDRSHYPVFHQMEGAMLWKRPDTDPLKHAAHTAAAIMQDVNRIPAHGVPVEDPNPTIHAERNPLQAEHHTAEEVEAVAAHLKRSLERMVIKIFTEARKATAAAGGGAGAGADAEAEPLKVRWVEAYFPFTSPSWELEVFWQGDWLEILGCGVIKQDLLINSDVPNRIGWAFGLGLERIAMLLFNIPDIRLFWSRDERFLSQFKAGQITRFEPFSKHPACYKDVAFWLPSAAVSGGSAAGGAVPIHENDIMEIVRGVAGDLVEDVRLIDEFSHPKTGRKSMCYRINYRSLERTLTNEETNGLHEKLREKLVGQLGVELR
;
A
#
# COMPACT_ATOMS: atom_id res chain seq x y z
N MET A 1 -23.30 3.24 -33.62
CA MET A 1 -23.25 3.01 -35.08
C MET A 1 -21.84 3.34 -35.56
N GLY A 2 -21.29 2.50 -36.42
CA GLY A 2 -19.95 2.63 -36.99
C GLY A 2 -19.04 1.44 -36.66
N SER A 3 -19.36 0.22 -37.13
CA SER A 3 -18.29 -0.77 -37.30
C SER A 3 -17.39 -0.26 -38.42
N SER A 4 -16.26 0.34 -38.05
CA SER A 4 -15.17 0.64 -38.97
C SER A 4 -14.65 -0.69 -39.51
N SER A 5 -15.20 -1.19 -40.62
CA SER A 5 -14.64 -2.33 -41.33
C SER A 5 -13.24 -1.95 -41.81
N VAL A 6 -12.22 -2.70 -41.40
CA VAL A 6 -10.86 -2.55 -41.91
C VAL A 6 -10.90 -2.73 -43.43
N ALA A 7 -10.43 -1.76 -44.20
CA ALA A 7 -10.42 -1.87 -45.67
C ALA A 7 -9.68 -3.15 -46.10
N GLU A 8 -10.20 -3.86 -47.11
CA GLU A 8 -9.67 -5.18 -47.50
C GLU A 8 -8.20 -5.11 -47.93
N ASP A 9 -7.81 -4.03 -48.62
CA ASP A 9 -6.48 -3.75 -49.14
C ASP A 9 -5.50 -3.18 -48.10
N PHE A 10 -5.98 -2.76 -46.94
CA PHE A 10 -5.14 -2.26 -45.85
C PHE A 10 -4.31 -3.38 -45.22
N LEU A 11 -3.01 -3.13 -44.98
CA LEU A 11 -2.05 -4.08 -44.41
C LEU A 11 -2.00 -5.44 -45.16
N PRO A 12 -1.54 -5.48 -46.43
CA PRO A 12 -1.37 -6.76 -47.13
C PRO A 12 -0.42 -7.70 -46.38
N PRO A 13 -0.59 -9.04 -46.49
CA PRO A 13 0.26 -10.03 -45.82
C PRO A 13 1.74 -9.96 -46.21
N ARG A 14 2.07 -9.35 -47.36
CA ARG A 14 3.45 -9.15 -47.78
C ARG A 14 3.96 -7.82 -47.21
N ALA A 15 5.00 -7.90 -46.38
CA ALA A 15 5.70 -6.71 -45.89
C ALA A 15 6.38 -5.92 -47.03
N PRO A 16 6.67 -4.62 -46.84
CA PRO A 16 7.46 -3.84 -47.78
C PRO A 16 8.80 -4.52 -48.12
N SER A 17 9.30 -4.35 -49.35
CA SER A 17 10.58 -4.94 -49.77
C SER A 17 11.78 -4.42 -48.98
N SER A 18 11.64 -3.28 -48.32
CA SER A 18 12.62 -2.67 -47.42
C SER A 18 12.60 -3.24 -46.00
N ALA A 19 11.67 -4.17 -45.69
CA ALA A 19 11.56 -4.76 -44.37
C ALA A 19 12.73 -5.71 -44.09
N THR A 20 13.42 -5.51 -42.97
CA THR A 20 14.58 -6.31 -42.58
C THR A 20 14.48 -6.72 -41.12
N ILE A 21 14.95 -7.92 -40.79
CA ILE A 21 15.00 -8.42 -39.43
C ILE A 21 16.42 -8.39 -38.89
N ARG A 22 16.58 -7.88 -37.67
CA ARG A 22 17.82 -7.86 -36.92
C ARG A 22 17.62 -8.57 -35.59
N ARG A 23 18.26 -9.72 -35.41
CA ARG A 23 18.31 -10.40 -34.12
C ARG A 23 19.22 -9.63 -33.17
N ILE A 24 18.81 -9.52 -31.91
CA ILE A 24 19.62 -8.86 -30.89
C ILE A 24 20.65 -9.87 -30.40
N ASN A 25 21.92 -9.62 -30.72
CA ASN A 25 23.02 -10.40 -30.19
C ASN A 25 23.43 -9.84 -28.83
N PHE A 26 22.96 -10.46 -27.76
CA PHE A 26 23.24 -10.03 -26.39
C PHE A 26 24.73 -10.09 -26.01
N LEU A 27 25.59 -10.77 -26.78
CA LEU A 27 27.03 -10.75 -26.57
C LEU A 27 27.71 -9.48 -27.13
N GLU A 28 27.03 -8.80 -28.04
CA GLU A 28 27.54 -7.62 -28.76
C GLU A 28 26.78 -6.33 -28.38
N THR A 29 25.88 -6.39 -27.40
CA THR A 29 25.23 -5.20 -26.85
C THR A 29 26.24 -4.35 -26.07
N ASP A 30 25.93 -3.08 -25.82
CA ASP A 30 26.75 -2.20 -25.00
C ASP A 30 25.97 -1.73 -23.75
N PRO A 31 26.33 -2.21 -22.53
CA PRO A 31 27.36 -3.22 -22.26
C PRO A 31 26.92 -4.64 -22.70
N PRO A 32 27.84 -5.57 -22.95
CA PRO A 32 27.50 -6.95 -23.29
C PRO A 32 26.72 -7.64 -22.17
N ILE A 33 25.75 -8.47 -22.52
CA ILE A 33 24.91 -9.21 -21.58
C ILE A 33 24.93 -10.73 -21.87
N PRO A 34 26.06 -11.43 -21.58
CA PRO A 34 26.26 -12.83 -21.95
C PRO A 34 25.25 -13.82 -21.36
N LYS A 35 24.61 -13.48 -20.24
CA LYS A 35 23.55 -14.28 -19.60
C LYS A 35 22.30 -14.45 -20.47
N TYR A 36 22.11 -13.61 -21.50
CA TYR A 36 20.99 -13.70 -22.45
C TYR A 36 21.39 -14.17 -23.84
N LYS A 37 22.61 -14.70 -24.02
CA LYS A 37 23.11 -15.18 -25.32
C LYS A 37 22.18 -16.21 -25.99
N ASP A 38 21.41 -16.97 -25.21
CA ASP A 38 20.52 -18.03 -25.69
C ASP A 38 19.03 -17.58 -25.78
N TYR A 39 18.74 -16.29 -25.58
CA TYR A 39 17.39 -15.73 -25.66
C TYR A 39 17.08 -15.21 -27.07
N ASN A 40 15.84 -15.41 -27.52
CA ASN A 40 15.36 -14.91 -28.82
C ASN A 40 14.71 -13.53 -28.67
N ALA A 41 15.35 -12.51 -29.23
CA ALA A 41 14.80 -11.16 -29.38
C ALA A 41 15.23 -10.56 -30.72
N ALA A 42 14.35 -9.75 -31.33
CA ALA A 42 14.63 -9.13 -32.63
C ALA A 42 13.87 -7.82 -32.84
N VAL A 43 14.41 -7.02 -33.76
CA VAL A 43 13.77 -5.83 -34.33
C VAL A 43 13.53 -6.10 -35.81
N ILE A 44 12.32 -5.84 -36.29
CA ILE A 44 11.97 -5.87 -37.71
C ILE A 44 11.79 -4.41 -38.13
N ASP A 45 12.73 -3.88 -38.91
CA ASP A 45 12.69 -2.50 -39.39
C ASP A 45 11.82 -2.41 -40.65
N ASN A 46 11.11 -1.29 -40.83
CA ASN A 46 10.30 -0.96 -42.02
C ASN A 46 9.23 -2.00 -42.41
N VAL A 47 8.66 -2.72 -41.44
CA VAL A 47 7.60 -3.72 -41.67
C VAL A 47 6.24 -3.07 -41.93
N LEU A 48 6.06 -1.81 -41.51
CA LEU A 48 4.93 -0.96 -41.89
C LEU A 48 5.43 0.28 -42.63
N THR A 49 4.65 0.75 -43.60
CA THR A 49 4.84 2.06 -44.23
C THR A 49 4.35 3.17 -43.30
N GLU A 50 4.78 4.41 -43.55
CA GLU A 50 4.34 5.58 -42.78
C GLU A 50 2.82 5.80 -42.90
N GLU A 51 2.25 5.63 -44.10
CA GLU A 51 0.81 5.73 -44.34
C GLU A 51 0.02 4.65 -43.60
N GLU A 52 0.55 3.42 -43.54
CA GLU A 52 -0.06 2.35 -42.74
C GLU A 52 -0.01 2.67 -41.23
N CYS A 53 1.05 3.31 -40.75
CA CYS A 53 1.16 3.74 -39.35
C CYS A 53 0.15 4.86 -39.03
N LYS A 54 0.02 5.86 -39.92
CA LYS A 54 -0.97 6.94 -39.78
C LYS A 54 -2.39 6.40 -39.75
N GLU A 55 -2.71 5.45 -40.63
CA GLU A 55 -4.04 4.86 -40.68
C GLU A 55 -4.34 4.01 -39.43
N LEU A 56 -3.36 3.24 -38.92
CA LEU A 56 -3.50 2.52 -37.64
C LEU A 56 -3.84 3.47 -36.48
N LEU A 57 -3.15 4.61 -36.40
CA LEU A 57 -3.41 5.64 -35.40
C LEU A 57 -4.81 6.25 -35.58
N ARG A 58 -5.17 6.62 -36.82
CA ARG A 58 -6.49 7.18 -37.14
C ARG A 58 -7.62 6.25 -36.74
N MET A 59 -7.48 4.95 -37.02
CA MET A 59 -8.46 3.92 -36.65
C MET A 59 -8.61 3.80 -35.12
N ALA A 60 -7.50 3.82 -34.38
CA ALA A 60 -7.54 3.77 -32.92
C ALA A 60 -8.19 5.03 -32.33
N GLU A 61 -7.74 6.21 -32.75
CA GLU A 61 -8.25 7.50 -32.26
C GLU A 61 -9.75 7.67 -32.53
N ALA A 62 -10.23 7.25 -33.70
CA ALA A 62 -11.65 7.30 -34.07
C ALA A 62 -12.56 6.55 -33.09
N THR A 63 -12.07 5.55 -32.34
CA THR A 63 -12.88 4.82 -31.34
C THR A 63 -13.21 5.62 -30.09
N THR A 64 -12.51 6.73 -29.87
CA THR A 64 -12.64 7.57 -28.65
C THR A 64 -13.27 8.93 -28.94
N VAL A 65 -13.51 9.25 -30.21
CA VAL A 65 -14.15 10.48 -30.68
C VAL A 65 -15.66 10.35 -30.50
N LYS A 66 -16.28 11.24 -29.73
CA LYS A 66 -17.72 11.19 -29.41
C LYS A 66 -18.59 11.90 -30.46
N ASP A 67 -18.05 12.93 -31.12
CA ASP A 67 -18.67 13.67 -32.22
C ASP A 67 -17.63 14.17 -33.23
N SER A 68 -18.07 14.61 -34.43
CA SER A 68 -17.18 15.03 -35.53
C SER A 68 -16.35 16.30 -35.25
N SER A 69 -16.60 17.00 -34.14
CA SER A 69 -15.86 18.17 -33.70
C SER A 69 -14.89 17.90 -32.53
N SER A 70 -15.00 16.73 -31.91
CA SER A 70 -14.24 16.36 -30.72
C SER A 70 -12.88 15.76 -31.05
N SER A 71 -11.85 16.13 -30.29
CA SER A 71 -10.52 15.52 -30.36
C SER A 71 -10.53 14.11 -29.73
N PRO A 72 -9.67 13.18 -30.19
CA PRO A 72 -9.57 11.85 -29.61
C PRO A 72 -9.11 11.91 -28.15
N THR A 73 -9.69 11.05 -27.31
CA THR A 73 -9.38 10.99 -25.88
C THR A 73 -8.45 9.82 -25.59
N TRP A 74 -7.27 10.11 -25.04
CA TRP A 74 -6.29 9.12 -24.60
C TRP A 74 -6.34 8.97 -23.08
N GLU A 75 -6.99 7.92 -22.57
CA GLU A 75 -7.08 7.68 -21.12
C GLU A 75 -5.72 7.34 -20.51
N ARG A 76 -5.54 7.55 -19.21
CA ARG A 76 -4.27 7.23 -18.55
C ARG A 76 -4.03 5.72 -18.51
N ALA A 77 -2.84 5.30 -18.92
CA ALA A 77 -2.49 3.91 -19.06
C ALA A 77 -2.31 3.22 -17.69
N MET A 78 -3.31 2.46 -17.24
CA MET A 78 -3.21 1.68 -15.99
C MET A 78 -2.24 0.48 -16.11
N ILE A 79 -1.66 0.09 -14.97
CA ILE A 79 -0.78 -1.09 -14.81
C ILE A 79 -1.60 -2.26 -14.24
N ASN A 80 -1.42 -3.45 -14.81
CA ASN A 80 -2.00 -4.68 -14.27
C ASN A 80 -1.14 -5.16 -13.09
N VAL A 81 -1.74 -5.31 -11.91
CA VAL A 81 -1.07 -5.73 -10.67
C VAL A 81 -1.39 -7.18 -10.30
N GLY A 82 -1.93 -7.96 -11.25
CA GLY A 82 -2.34 -9.34 -11.02
C GLY A 82 -3.78 -9.45 -10.52
N GLY A 83 -4.32 -10.68 -10.50
CA GLY A 83 -5.68 -10.95 -10.02
C GLY A 83 -6.82 -10.26 -10.81
N GLY A 84 -6.54 -9.79 -12.04
CA GLY A 84 -7.48 -9.03 -12.86
C GLY A 84 -7.63 -7.56 -12.47
N LYS A 85 -6.85 -7.07 -11.49
CA LYS A 85 -6.87 -5.69 -11.02
C LYS A 85 -5.92 -4.80 -11.84
N GLN A 86 -6.36 -3.57 -12.10
CA GLN A 86 -5.53 -2.52 -12.69
C GLN A 86 -5.47 -1.34 -11.74
N VAL A 87 -4.29 -0.72 -11.62
CA VAL A 87 -4.09 0.50 -10.82
C VAL A 87 -3.45 1.58 -11.66
N LEU A 88 -3.76 2.83 -11.34
CA LEU A 88 -3.04 3.97 -11.87
C LEU A 88 -1.74 4.13 -11.06
N ALA A 89 -0.60 3.86 -11.70
CA ALA A 89 0.73 3.94 -11.09
C ALA A 89 1.61 4.84 -11.95
N THR A 90 1.41 6.15 -11.79
CA THR A 90 2.06 7.20 -12.59
C THR A 90 3.57 7.29 -12.34
N ASP A 91 4.05 6.73 -11.24
CA ASP A 91 5.48 6.60 -10.91
C ASP A 91 6.21 5.55 -11.78
N HIS A 92 5.48 4.57 -12.32
CA HIS A 92 6.01 3.50 -13.18
C HIS A 92 5.61 3.64 -14.65
N ARG A 93 4.39 4.09 -14.93
CA ARG A 93 3.89 4.35 -16.28
C ARG A 93 3.07 5.64 -16.28
N ASN A 94 3.55 6.63 -17.00
CA ASN A 94 2.82 7.86 -17.25
C ASN A 94 2.71 8.07 -18.75
N CYS A 95 1.61 7.61 -19.35
CA CYS A 95 1.29 7.80 -20.77
C CYS A 95 -0.22 7.66 -21.03
N GLY A 96 -0.67 8.15 -22.18
CA GLY A 96 -2.01 7.92 -22.70
C GLY A 96 -2.15 6.53 -23.32
N ARG A 97 -3.36 5.95 -23.30
CA ARG A 97 -3.69 4.64 -23.87
C ARG A 97 -5.06 4.62 -24.54
N ILE A 98 -5.12 3.94 -25.68
CA ILE A 98 -6.36 3.47 -26.32
C ILE A 98 -6.31 1.94 -26.42
N ILE A 99 -7.44 1.29 -26.14
CA ILE A 99 -7.61 -0.16 -26.35
C ILE A 99 -8.57 -0.35 -27.50
N LEU A 100 -8.10 -0.99 -28.57
CA LEU A 100 -8.89 -1.33 -29.75
C LEU A 100 -9.03 -2.85 -29.82
N ASP A 101 -10.24 -3.34 -29.59
CA ASP A 101 -10.58 -4.75 -29.78
C ASP A 101 -10.89 -5.00 -31.27
N SER A 102 -9.94 -5.55 -32.03
CA SER A 102 -10.15 -5.89 -33.45
C SER A 102 -9.40 -7.18 -33.82
N PRO A 103 -10.11 -8.33 -33.87
CA PRO A 103 -9.55 -9.58 -34.37
C PRO A 103 -9.05 -9.46 -35.82
N GLU A 104 -9.76 -8.74 -36.68
CA GLU A 104 -9.42 -8.61 -38.10
C GLU A 104 -8.08 -7.90 -38.30
N LEU A 105 -7.84 -6.83 -37.52
CA LEU A 105 -6.60 -6.08 -37.58
C LEU A 105 -5.43 -6.89 -36.99
N ALA A 106 -5.68 -7.63 -35.89
CA ALA A 106 -4.70 -8.53 -35.30
C ALA A 106 -4.30 -9.65 -36.29
N ASP A 107 -5.25 -10.22 -37.03
CA ASP A 107 -4.99 -11.26 -38.03
C ASP A 107 -4.19 -10.71 -39.23
N LYS A 108 -4.52 -9.51 -39.72
CA LYS A 108 -3.74 -8.85 -40.79
C LYS A 108 -2.30 -8.57 -40.37
N LEU A 109 -2.11 -8.04 -39.15
CA LEU A 109 -0.77 -7.83 -38.58
C LEU A 109 -0.02 -9.15 -38.43
N LEU A 110 -0.66 -10.20 -37.92
CA LEU A 110 -0.06 -11.52 -37.80
C LEU A 110 0.37 -12.07 -39.15
N ALA A 111 -0.50 -12.04 -40.16
CA ALA A 111 -0.22 -12.55 -41.49
C ALA A 111 1.05 -11.92 -42.08
N ARG A 112 1.25 -10.61 -41.84
CA ARG A 112 2.48 -9.91 -42.22
C ARG A 112 3.71 -10.32 -41.43
N LEU A 113 3.54 -10.65 -40.14
CA LEU A 113 4.65 -11.00 -39.25
C LEU A 113 5.06 -12.47 -39.32
N VAL A 114 4.18 -13.37 -39.77
CA VAL A 114 4.43 -14.82 -39.84
C VAL A 114 5.77 -15.18 -40.49
N PRO A 115 6.19 -14.60 -41.64
CA PRO A 115 7.48 -14.91 -42.24
C PRO A 115 8.67 -14.64 -41.29
N PHE A 116 8.63 -13.50 -40.59
CA PHE A 116 9.66 -13.10 -39.64
C PHE A 116 9.61 -13.93 -38.35
N LEU A 117 8.42 -14.27 -37.86
CA LEU A 117 8.25 -15.13 -36.68
C LEU A 117 8.77 -16.55 -36.94
N LYS A 118 8.55 -17.08 -38.16
CA LYS A 118 9.14 -18.34 -38.61
C LYS A 118 10.66 -18.26 -38.69
N GLU A 119 11.20 -17.17 -39.24
CA GLU A 119 12.64 -16.95 -39.27
C GLU A 119 13.24 -16.91 -37.86
N LEU A 120 12.53 -16.38 -36.86
CA LEU A 120 12.94 -16.39 -35.45
C LEU A 120 12.73 -17.72 -34.72
N GLY A 121 11.99 -18.68 -35.30
CA GLY A 121 11.55 -19.88 -34.60
C GLY A 121 10.54 -19.59 -33.49
N ALA A 122 9.78 -18.50 -33.60
CA ALA A 122 8.74 -18.10 -32.66
C ALA A 122 7.35 -18.65 -33.04
N ASP A 123 7.22 -19.25 -34.23
CA ASP A 123 6.00 -19.89 -34.73
C ASP A 123 5.75 -21.28 -34.10
N HIS A 124 6.80 -21.91 -33.58
CA HIS A 124 6.74 -23.19 -32.88
C HIS A 124 7.70 -23.23 -31.70
N ILE A 125 7.18 -23.47 -30.49
CA ILE A 125 7.97 -23.59 -29.28
C ILE A 125 7.94 -25.05 -28.80
N SER A 126 9.08 -25.71 -28.79
CA SER A 126 9.23 -27.07 -28.23
C SER A 126 10.54 -27.17 -27.47
N ASN A 127 10.47 -27.66 -26.23
CA ASN A 127 11.63 -27.80 -25.33
C ASN A 127 12.49 -26.53 -25.19
N GLN A 128 11.87 -25.34 -25.20
CA GLN A 128 12.54 -24.07 -24.91
C GLN A 128 12.17 -23.60 -23.48
N PRO A 129 12.90 -24.05 -22.44
CA PRO A 129 12.61 -23.68 -21.06
C PRO A 129 12.81 -22.17 -20.79
N HIS A 130 13.71 -21.51 -21.52
CA HIS A 130 13.92 -20.06 -21.41
C HIS A 130 12.69 -19.23 -21.86
N VAL A 131 11.82 -19.82 -22.69
CA VAL A 131 10.57 -19.19 -23.17
C VAL A 131 9.38 -19.63 -22.32
N THR A 132 9.27 -20.93 -22.05
CA THR A 132 8.05 -21.51 -21.46
C THR A 132 8.13 -21.76 -19.95
N GLY A 133 9.31 -21.56 -19.36
CA GLY A 133 9.63 -21.94 -17.99
C GLY A 133 9.48 -23.44 -17.73
N LEU A 134 9.61 -23.83 -16.46
CA LEU A 134 9.44 -25.22 -16.04
C LEU A 134 8.04 -25.79 -16.33
N ALA A 135 7.01 -24.93 -16.36
CA ALA A 135 5.63 -25.32 -16.59
C ALA A 135 5.33 -25.77 -18.04
N GLY A 136 6.14 -25.35 -19.02
CA GLY A 136 6.01 -25.74 -20.43
C GLY A 136 6.93 -26.88 -20.86
N ARG A 137 7.74 -27.44 -19.95
CA ARG A 137 8.66 -28.53 -20.28
C ARG A 137 7.92 -29.76 -20.80
N GLY A 138 8.39 -30.31 -21.92
CA GLY A 138 7.76 -31.46 -22.57
C GLY A 138 6.43 -31.15 -23.27
N ARG A 139 6.07 -29.87 -23.42
CA ARG A 139 4.93 -29.42 -24.22
C ARG A 139 5.44 -28.73 -25.48
N ALA A 140 4.68 -28.89 -26.56
CA ALA A 140 4.88 -28.16 -27.80
C ALA A 140 3.74 -27.15 -27.95
N TYR A 141 4.08 -25.93 -28.37
CA TYR A 141 3.15 -24.84 -28.62
C TYR A 141 3.28 -24.40 -30.07
N GLN A 142 2.13 -24.21 -30.72
CA GLN A 142 2.04 -23.63 -32.06
C GLN A 142 1.53 -22.20 -31.92
N LEU A 143 2.09 -21.27 -32.69
CA LEU A 143 1.54 -19.92 -32.84
C LEU A 143 0.11 -20.02 -33.36
N SER A 144 -0.86 -19.53 -32.56
CA SER A 144 -2.27 -19.52 -32.94
C SER A 144 -2.65 -18.17 -33.57
N ARG A 145 -2.60 -17.08 -32.79
CA ARG A 145 -2.99 -15.73 -33.20
C ARG A 145 -2.30 -14.62 -32.41
N LEU A 146 -2.44 -13.37 -32.85
CA LEU A 146 -2.16 -12.20 -32.01
C LEU A 146 -3.33 -11.91 -31.07
N ASN A 147 -3.05 -11.25 -29.95
CA ASN A 147 -4.09 -10.81 -29.03
C ASN A 147 -4.97 -9.76 -29.74
N GLU A 148 -6.29 -9.98 -29.72
CA GLU A 148 -7.29 -9.14 -30.36
C GLU A 148 -7.45 -7.77 -29.69
N LYS A 149 -7.01 -7.64 -28.43
CA LYS A 149 -7.03 -6.40 -27.65
C LYS A 149 -5.76 -5.59 -27.89
N LEU A 150 -5.72 -4.86 -29.01
CA LEU A 150 -4.58 -4.03 -29.39
C LEU A 150 -4.48 -2.81 -28.47
N ARG A 151 -3.28 -2.54 -27.95
CA ARG A 151 -3.02 -1.44 -27.00
C ARG A 151 -2.14 -0.39 -27.66
N PHE A 152 -2.72 0.76 -27.93
CA PHE A 152 -2.01 1.93 -28.45
C PHE A 152 -1.57 2.79 -27.27
N LEU A 153 -0.31 3.18 -27.23
CA LEU A 153 0.26 4.02 -26.18
C LEU A 153 0.76 5.32 -26.80
N LYS A 154 0.40 6.46 -26.21
CA LYS A 154 0.83 7.79 -26.63
C LYS A 154 1.59 8.45 -25.49
N TYR A 155 2.76 8.98 -25.82
CA TYR A 155 3.64 9.68 -24.89
C TYR A 155 3.75 11.14 -25.30
N GLU A 156 3.45 12.06 -24.38
CA GLU A 156 3.50 13.51 -24.57
C GLU A 156 4.46 14.14 -23.54
N GLY A 157 5.33 15.07 -23.97
CA GLY A 157 6.12 15.98 -23.12
C GLY A 157 6.52 15.49 -21.71
N GLY A 158 7.58 14.68 -21.59
CA GLY A 158 8.10 14.21 -20.30
C GLY A 158 7.38 12.98 -19.72
N GLU A 159 6.33 12.49 -20.39
CA GLU A 159 5.74 11.18 -20.13
C GLU A 159 6.75 10.04 -20.32
N TYR A 160 6.59 8.97 -19.53
CA TYR A 160 7.60 7.92 -19.44
C TYR A 160 7.00 6.56 -19.18
N PHE A 161 7.82 5.55 -19.46
CA PHE A 161 7.53 4.18 -19.15
C PHE A 161 8.76 3.53 -18.54
N ARG A 162 8.71 3.29 -17.23
CA ARG A 162 9.82 2.66 -16.53
C ARG A 162 9.91 1.18 -16.90
N PRO A 163 11.10 0.57 -16.77
CA PRO A 163 11.25 -0.87 -16.92
C PRO A 163 10.24 -1.62 -16.04
N HIS A 164 9.45 -2.48 -16.65
CA HIS A 164 8.38 -3.26 -16.03
C HIS A 164 8.21 -4.55 -16.85
N TRP A 165 7.43 -5.50 -16.33
CA TRP A 165 7.23 -6.80 -16.97
C TRP A 165 5.83 -6.96 -17.53
N ASP A 166 5.77 -7.50 -18.74
CA ASP A 166 4.53 -7.97 -19.32
C ASP A 166 4.22 -9.37 -18.80
N GLY A 167 3.12 -9.48 -18.06
CA GLY A 167 2.58 -10.78 -17.67
C GLY A 167 2.03 -11.56 -18.86
N HIS A 168 1.92 -12.88 -18.71
CA HIS A 168 1.23 -13.70 -19.70
C HIS A 168 -0.27 -13.44 -19.67
N TYR A 169 -0.89 -13.38 -20.84
CA TYR A 169 -2.32 -13.48 -21.01
C TYR A 169 -2.69 -14.94 -21.28
N ILE A 170 -3.71 -15.43 -20.58
CA ILE A 170 -4.36 -16.72 -20.83
C ILE A 170 -5.80 -16.40 -21.18
N THR A 171 -6.30 -16.95 -22.29
CA THR A 171 -7.70 -16.76 -22.68
C THR A 171 -8.65 -17.29 -21.60
N PRO A 172 -9.86 -16.74 -21.44
CA PRO A 172 -10.81 -17.20 -20.42
C PRO A 172 -11.10 -18.70 -20.45
N ASP A 173 -11.08 -19.31 -21.64
CA ASP A 173 -11.26 -20.75 -21.87
C ASP A 173 -9.98 -21.59 -21.61
N LYS A 174 -8.85 -20.93 -21.35
CA LYS A 174 -7.52 -21.51 -21.08
C LYS A 174 -6.91 -22.31 -22.24
N HIS A 175 -7.41 -22.12 -23.46
CA HIS A 175 -6.87 -22.80 -24.65
C HIS A 175 -5.62 -22.12 -25.21
N GLU A 176 -5.49 -20.80 -25.04
CA GLU A 176 -4.37 -20.03 -25.59
C GLU A 176 -3.61 -19.29 -24.49
N LYS A 177 -2.30 -19.11 -24.71
CA LYS A 177 -1.41 -18.38 -23.80
C LYS A 177 -0.40 -17.56 -24.59
N SER A 178 -0.19 -16.30 -24.20
CA SER A 178 0.82 -15.45 -24.82
C SER A 178 2.22 -15.74 -24.25
N TRP A 179 3.19 -15.97 -25.13
CA TRP A 179 4.60 -16.21 -24.77
C TRP A 179 5.57 -15.15 -25.32
N TYR A 180 5.13 -14.40 -26.33
CA TYR A 180 5.88 -13.31 -26.92
C TYR A 180 5.06 -12.03 -26.86
N THR A 181 5.74 -10.91 -26.64
CA THR A 181 5.19 -9.57 -26.80
C THR A 181 5.67 -9.00 -28.15
N VAL A 182 4.73 -8.46 -28.91
CA VAL A 182 5.00 -7.70 -30.15
C VAL A 182 4.71 -6.23 -29.86
N GLN A 183 5.69 -5.36 -30.10
CA GLN A 183 5.55 -3.91 -29.93
C GLN A 183 5.78 -3.21 -31.26
N LEU A 184 4.84 -2.37 -31.67
CA LEU A 184 4.86 -1.65 -32.94
C LEU A 184 5.15 -0.17 -32.66
N TYR A 185 6.11 0.40 -33.38
CA TYR A 185 6.42 1.82 -33.31
C TYR A 185 5.73 2.55 -34.47
N LEU A 186 4.66 3.27 -34.15
CA LEU A 186 3.80 3.94 -35.14
C LEU A 186 4.19 5.39 -35.40
N ASN A 187 5.00 5.98 -34.52
CA ASN A 187 5.58 7.31 -34.66
C ASN A 187 6.97 7.34 -33.98
N GLY A 188 7.87 8.19 -34.48
CA GLY A 188 9.23 8.33 -33.96
C GLY A 188 10.28 8.66 -35.03
N ASP A 189 11.19 9.57 -34.68
CA ASP A 189 12.22 10.15 -35.57
C ASP A 189 13.48 9.26 -35.77
N GLY A 190 13.50 8.04 -35.25
CA GLY A 190 14.63 7.11 -35.41
C GLY A 190 15.67 7.20 -34.28
N GLU A 191 16.96 6.95 -34.60
CA GLU A 191 18.05 6.91 -33.61
C GLU A 191 18.19 8.26 -32.89
N GLN A 192 17.95 8.25 -31.57
CA GLN A 192 18.02 9.43 -30.71
C GLN A 192 19.38 9.50 -30.03
N ASP A 193 19.85 10.71 -29.75
CA ASP A 193 21.08 10.92 -29.02
C ASP A 193 20.91 10.47 -27.55
N LEU A 194 21.73 9.50 -27.14
CA LEU A 194 21.74 8.96 -25.78
C LEU A 194 22.06 10.05 -24.75
N GLU A 195 22.89 11.03 -25.13
CA GLU A 195 23.29 12.13 -24.27
C GLU A 195 22.12 13.12 -24.06
N GLU A 196 21.36 13.41 -25.12
CA GLU A 196 20.14 14.22 -25.07
C GLU A 196 19.07 13.57 -24.16
N LEU A 197 18.90 12.25 -24.27
CA LEU A 197 17.98 11.49 -23.40
C LEU A 197 18.45 11.45 -21.93
N LEU A 198 19.75 11.26 -21.68
CA LEU A 198 20.30 11.23 -20.32
C LEU A 198 20.18 12.60 -19.64
N GLN A 199 20.36 13.70 -20.39
CA GLN A 199 20.14 15.05 -19.89
C GLN A 199 18.67 15.29 -19.56
N ALA A 200 17.75 14.88 -20.43
CA ALA A 200 16.31 14.98 -20.19
C ALA A 200 15.86 14.11 -19.00
N SER A 201 16.40 12.89 -18.83
CA SER A 201 16.13 12.01 -17.69
C SER A 201 16.60 12.61 -16.38
N LYS A 202 17.82 13.19 -16.34
CA LYS A 202 18.34 13.87 -15.15
C LYS A 202 17.52 15.11 -14.80
N LYS A 203 17.05 15.84 -15.81
CA LYS A 203 16.18 17.01 -15.63
C LYS A 203 14.82 16.58 -15.06
N ALA A 204 14.21 15.51 -15.58
CA ALA A 204 12.95 14.96 -15.10
C ALA A 204 13.05 14.34 -13.69
N GLU A 205 14.18 13.74 -13.34
CA GLU A 205 14.44 13.21 -11.98
C GLU A 205 14.66 14.33 -10.95
N ALA A 206 15.06 15.52 -11.39
CA ALA A 206 15.25 16.70 -10.55
C ALA A 206 13.97 17.56 -10.41
N GLU A 207 12.94 17.31 -11.21
CA GLU A 207 11.66 18.02 -11.14
C GLU A 207 10.66 17.32 -10.18
N PRO A 208 9.82 18.06 -9.45
CA PRO A 208 8.80 17.49 -8.58
C PRO A 208 7.85 16.56 -9.36
N GLN A 209 7.51 15.40 -8.79
CA GLN A 209 6.57 14.46 -9.41
C GLN A 209 5.22 15.15 -9.67
N GLY A 210 4.90 15.35 -10.96
CA GLY A 210 3.65 15.97 -11.40
C GLY A 210 3.78 17.26 -12.21
N SER A 211 4.99 17.79 -12.46
CA SER A 211 5.16 18.84 -13.48
C SER A 211 4.91 18.25 -14.88
N SER A 212 3.82 18.64 -15.53
CA SER A 212 3.71 18.50 -16.98
C SER A 212 4.77 19.42 -17.60
N ASN A 213 5.74 18.86 -18.33
CA ASN A 213 6.66 19.69 -19.09
C ASN A 213 5.82 20.43 -20.17
N MET A 214 5.62 21.74 -20.01
CA MET A 214 4.71 22.55 -20.84
C MET A 214 5.26 22.87 -22.24
N ASP A 215 6.26 22.13 -22.73
CA ASP A 215 6.69 22.25 -24.12
C ASP A 215 6.00 21.20 -24.99
N LEU A 216 4.72 21.43 -25.30
CA LEU A 216 3.93 20.66 -26.27
C LEU A 216 4.46 20.77 -27.71
N SER A 217 5.39 21.72 -27.96
CA SER A 217 6.09 21.89 -29.24
C SER A 217 7.47 21.23 -29.28
N GLY A 218 7.93 20.69 -28.14
CA GLY A 218 9.25 20.10 -27.99
C GLY A 218 9.38 18.79 -28.77
N LYS A 219 10.58 18.52 -29.26
CA LYS A 219 10.91 17.26 -29.94
C LYS A 219 10.65 16.09 -28.97
N LEU A 220 9.81 15.13 -29.38
CA LEU A 220 9.50 13.94 -28.56
C LEU A 220 10.75 13.06 -28.43
N LEU A 221 11.39 13.11 -27.26
CA LEU A 221 12.43 12.16 -26.88
C LEU A 221 11.74 10.85 -26.47
N GLY A 222 12.01 9.77 -27.20
CA GLY A 222 11.22 8.55 -27.22
C GLY A 222 11.53 7.62 -26.05
N GLY A 223 10.52 6.86 -25.63
CA GLY A 223 10.62 5.83 -24.61
C GLY A 223 11.51 4.67 -25.05
N THR A 224 12.77 4.65 -24.59
CA THR A 224 13.64 3.50 -24.79
C THR A 224 13.02 2.29 -24.07
N THR A 225 12.57 1.29 -24.83
CA THR A 225 12.08 0.06 -24.19
C THR A 225 13.29 -0.82 -23.90
N THR A 226 13.56 -1.04 -22.61
CA THR A 226 14.72 -1.81 -22.16
C THR A 226 14.42 -3.30 -22.23
N PHE A 227 15.39 -4.13 -22.61
CA PHE A 227 15.34 -5.57 -22.32
C PHE A 227 15.79 -5.80 -20.87
N THR A 228 14.89 -6.26 -20.01
CA THR A 228 15.16 -6.52 -18.58
C THR A 228 14.49 -7.82 -18.15
N PRO A 229 15.22 -8.93 -17.98
CA PRO A 229 14.60 -10.21 -17.66
C PRO A 229 14.59 -10.57 -16.17
N ARG A 230 15.20 -9.79 -15.26
CA ARG A 230 15.04 -9.87 -13.77
C ARG A 230 14.81 -8.47 -13.14
N TYR A 231 13.86 -8.35 -12.20
CA TYR A 231 13.55 -7.09 -11.46
C TYR A 231 14.73 -6.60 -10.62
N GLU A 232 15.58 -7.54 -10.19
CA GLU A 232 16.69 -7.35 -9.27
C GLU A 232 17.98 -6.86 -9.96
N GLU A 233 17.99 -6.74 -11.30
CA GLU A 233 19.19 -6.44 -12.07
C GLU A 233 19.12 -5.04 -12.71
N GLN A 234 19.79 -4.07 -12.08
CA GLN A 234 19.91 -2.70 -12.62
C GLN A 234 20.97 -2.56 -13.72
N ASP A 235 21.88 -3.54 -13.85
CA ASP A 235 23.01 -3.52 -14.79
C ASP A 235 22.80 -4.48 -15.98
N GLY A 236 22.82 -3.93 -17.20
CA GLY A 236 22.67 -4.65 -18.47
C GLY A 236 21.39 -4.29 -19.24
N LYS A 237 21.20 -3.01 -19.58
CA LYS A 237 20.04 -2.51 -20.32
C LYS A 237 20.33 -2.48 -21.82
N VAL A 238 19.69 -3.34 -22.62
CA VAL A 238 19.67 -3.15 -24.09
C VAL A 238 18.55 -2.18 -24.43
N ARG A 239 18.90 -1.01 -24.96
CA ARG A 239 17.94 -0.02 -25.43
C ARG A 239 17.68 -0.24 -26.91
N VAL A 240 16.41 -0.29 -27.29
CA VAL A 240 15.98 -0.23 -28.69
C VAL A 240 15.27 1.11 -28.87
N PHE A 241 15.79 1.94 -29.78
CA PHE A 241 15.17 3.21 -30.12
C PHE A 241 14.00 3.01 -31.09
N PRO A 242 12.88 3.71 -30.88
CA PRO A 242 11.71 3.59 -31.74
C PRO A 242 12.02 4.16 -33.13
N LYS A 243 11.78 3.36 -34.16
CA LYS A 243 11.78 3.82 -35.56
C LYS A 243 10.40 3.55 -36.15
N THR A 244 9.78 4.59 -36.71
CA THR A 244 8.45 4.48 -37.32
C THR A 244 8.39 3.30 -38.30
N GLY A 245 7.33 2.51 -38.18
CA GLY A 245 7.10 1.32 -38.99
C GLY A 245 7.98 0.13 -38.63
N SER A 246 8.67 0.16 -37.49
CA SER A 246 9.48 -0.96 -36.99
C SER A 246 8.77 -1.69 -35.85
N ILE A 247 9.07 -2.98 -35.69
CA ILE A 247 8.47 -3.86 -34.70
C ILE A 247 9.55 -4.50 -33.83
N ARG A 248 9.32 -4.59 -32.53
CA ARG A 248 10.16 -5.32 -31.59
C ARG A 248 9.43 -6.57 -31.10
N ILE A 249 10.14 -7.71 -31.11
CA ILE A 249 9.65 -8.98 -30.58
C ILE A 249 10.50 -9.39 -29.38
N SER A 250 9.84 -9.66 -28.25
CA SER A 250 10.51 -10.10 -27.02
C SER A 250 9.77 -11.27 -26.37
N ILE A 251 10.51 -12.15 -25.70
CA ILE A 251 9.94 -13.24 -24.87
C ILE A 251 9.29 -12.64 -23.61
N SER A 252 8.06 -13.05 -23.28
CA SER A 252 7.41 -12.77 -22.00
C SER A 252 7.99 -13.74 -20.95
N HIS A 253 8.68 -13.27 -19.90
CA HIS A 253 9.42 -14.15 -18.97
C HIS A 253 8.69 -14.45 -17.65
N LEU A 254 8.87 -15.69 -17.14
CA LEU A 254 8.64 -16.13 -15.75
C LEU A 254 10.00 -16.36 -15.07
N PRO A 255 10.19 -16.03 -13.78
CA PRO A 255 11.46 -16.28 -13.10
C PRO A 255 11.78 -17.78 -13.00
N GLU A 256 12.94 -18.21 -13.49
CA GLU A 256 13.47 -19.55 -13.17
C GLU A 256 14.10 -19.59 -11.76
N PRO A 257 13.82 -20.63 -10.95
CA PRO A 257 14.48 -20.89 -9.67
C PRO A 257 15.93 -21.36 -9.86
N LEU A 258 16.78 -21.01 -8.89
CA LEU A 258 18.22 -21.28 -8.86
C LEU A 258 18.56 -22.78 -9.04
N THR A 259 19.33 -23.10 -10.09
CA THR A 259 19.91 -24.42 -10.31
C THR A 259 21.07 -24.68 -9.35
N ILE A 260 20.84 -25.52 -8.33
CA ILE A 260 21.90 -26.07 -7.47
C ILE A 260 22.80 -26.96 -8.35
N THR A 261 24.08 -26.61 -8.44
CA THR A 261 25.12 -27.41 -9.09
C THR A 261 25.37 -28.68 -8.27
N ARG A 262 24.92 -29.84 -8.78
CA ARG A 262 25.31 -31.15 -8.24
C ARG A 262 26.79 -31.40 -8.52
N ARG A 263 27.62 -31.39 -7.47
CA ARG A 263 28.96 -31.98 -7.50
C ARG A 263 28.86 -33.51 -7.53
N ASN A 264 29.73 -34.07 -8.36
CA ASN A 264 30.01 -35.50 -8.53
C ASN A 264 30.17 -36.22 -7.19
N LEU A 265 29.37 -37.27 -6.98
CA LEU A 265 29.70 -38.37 -6.08
C LEU A 265 29.48 -39.68 -6.84
N SER A 266 30.59 -40.24 -7.28
CA SER A 266 30.74 -41.65 -7.60
C SER A 266 30.67 -42.43 -6.28
N SER A 267 29.80 -43.43 -6.19
CA SER A 267 30.19 -44.77 -5.75
C SER A 267 29.05 -45.78 -5.94
N THR A 268 29.48 -46.92 -6.46
CA THR A 268 28.81 -48.21 -6.57
C THR A 268 28.17 -48.70 -5.27
N ALA A 269 26.90 -49.12 -5.30
CA ALA A 269 26.43 -50.26 -4.52
C ALA A 269 25.05 -50.76 -5.02
N SER A 270 24.96 -52.08 -5.12
CA SER A 270 23.88 -52.88 -5.70
C SER A 270 22.53 -52.80 -4.98
N ARG A 271 21.48 -53.02 -5.77
CA ARG A 271 20.12 -53.41 -5.37
C ARG A 271 20.14 -54.52 -4.30
N LYS A 272 19.42 -54.29 -3.21
CA LYS A 272 18.69 -55.33 -2.47
C LYS A 272 17.28 -54.82 -2.13
N THR A 273 16.33 -55.70 -2.39
CA THR A 273 14.89 -55.67 -2.11
C THR A 273 14.58 -55.92 -0.63
N GLU A 274 13.32 -55.64 -0.24
CA GLU A 274 12.63 -55.91 1.05
C GLU A 274 12.91 -54.87 2.15
N GLU A 275 11.98 -54.39 2.98
CA GLU A 275 10.67 -54.89 3.41
C GLU A 275 9.84 -53.71 4.02
N LYS A 276 8.51 -53.81 4.02
CA LYS A 276 7.59 -52.85 4.66
C LYS A 276 7.66 -52.96 6.18
N ALA A 277 7.82 -51.84 6.88
CA ALA A 277 7.50 -51.73 8.30
C ALA A 277 6.61 -50.49 8.53
N GLU A 278 5.41 -50.75 9.06
CA GLU A 278 4.42 -49.76 9.50
C GLU A 278 4.90 -49.09 10.78
N THR A 279 5.04 -47.75 10.76
CA THR A 279 5.29 -46.97 11.97
C THR A 279 4.03 -46.17 12.32
N LYS A 280 3.41 -46.53 13.45
CA LYS A 280 2.26 -45.84 14.06
C LYS A 280 2.59 -44.36 14.27
N HIS A 281 1.77 -43.48 13.71
CA HIS A 281 1.76 -42.05 14.05
C HIS A 281 1.34 -41.88 15.52
N GLN A 282 2.27 -41.46 16.37
CA GLN A 282 1.94 -40.79 17.64
C GLN A 282 1.39 -39.40 17.33
N ALA A 283 0.15 -39.16 17.72
CA ALA A 283 -0.46 -37.83 17.70
C ALA A 283 0.31 -36.92 18.67
N THR A 284 0.92 -35.87 18.14
CA THR A 284 1.53 -34.80 18.94
C THR A 284 0.42 -34.00 19.62
N ALA A 285 0.52 -33.87 20.95
CA ALA A 285 -0.40 -33.10 21.78
C ALA A 285 -0.39 -31.61 21.39
N ARG A 286 -1.57 -30.98 21.33
CA ARG A 286 -1.71 -29.52 21.16
C ARG A 286 -0.98 -28.79 22.30
N PRO A 287 -0.27 -27.68 22.03
CA PRO A 287 0.38 -26.91 23.09
C PRO A 287 -0.68 -26.38 24.07
N SER A 288 -0.49 -26.65 25.36
CA SER A 288 -1.34 -26.16 26.44
C SER A 288 -1.13 -24.65 26.60
N HIS A 289 -2.14 -23.83 26.32
CA HIS A 289 -2.10 -22.41 26.69
C HIS A 289 -1.95 -22.27 28.21
N PRO A 290 -1.13 -21.32 28.70
CA PRO A 290 -1.03 -21.04 30.13
C PRO A 290 -2.43 -20.67 30.65
N GLN A 291 -2.84 -21.21 31.80
CA GLN A 291 -4.19 -20.99 32.34
C GLN A 291 -4.50 -19.50 32.65
N SER A 292 -3.47 -18.68 32.76
CA SER A 292 -3.56 -17.23 32.97
C SER A 292 -2.38 -16.47 32.36
N LEU A 293 -2.63 -15.25 31.89
CA LEU A 293 -1.62 -14.25 31.53
C LEU A 293 -1.52 -13.21 32.64
N THR A 294 -0.30 -12.76 32.96
CA THR A 294 -0.10 -11.68 33.93
C THR A 294 0.33 -10.42 33.19
N ILE A 295 -0.43 -9.34 33.35
CA ILE A 295 -0.18 -8.05 32.70
C ILE A 295 -0.18 -6.99 33.81
N GLU A 296 0.93 -6.24 33.95
CA GLU A 296 1.13 -5.22 34.99
C GLU A 296 0.75 -5.73 36.41
N GLY A 297 1.10 -6.98 36.72
CA GLY A 297 0.82 -7.61 38.03
C GLY A 297 -0.59 -8.13 38.24
N LYS A 298 -1.50 -7.97 37.27
CA LYS A 298 -2.86 -8.54 37.31
C LYS A 298 -2.95 -9.81 36.47
N ALA A 299 -3.50 -10.87 37.05
CA ALA A 299 -3.75 -12.13 36.36
C ALA A 299 -5.08 -12.09 35.59
N TYR A 300 -5.04 -12.53 34.34
CA TYR A 300 -6.18 -12.66 33.45
C TYR A 300 -6.30 -14.12 32.99
N ARG A 301 -7.50 -14.69 33.07
CA ARG A 301 -7.76 -16.02 32.55
C ARG A 301 -7.60 -16.04 31.03
N THR A 302 -7.01 -17.11 30.50
CA THR A 302 -6.94 -17.37 29.06
C THR A 302 -8.05 -18.33 28.61
N ASP A 303 -8.33 -18.33 27.31
CA ASP A 303 -9.28 -19.22 26.68
C ASP A 303 -8.94 -19.44 25.19
N GLN A 304 -9.90 -19.94 24.42
CA GLN A 304 -9.76 -20.22 23.00
C GLN A 304 -9.60 -18.98 22.12
N TRP A 305 -9.93 -17.78 22.62
CA TRP A 305 -9.77 -16.51 21.91
C TRP A 305 -8.37 -15.93 22.07
N THR A 306 -7.68 -16.25 23.17
CA THR A 306 -6.33 -15.76 23.49
C THR A 306 -5.38 -15.91 22.29
N ASN A 307 -4.85 -14.78 21.82
CA ASN A 307 -3.88 -14.72 20.72
C ASN A 307 -2.77 -13.68 20.97
N THR A 308 -2.63 -13.20 22.21
CA THR A 308 -1.64 -12.19 22.59
C THR A 308 -0.32 -12.87 22.99
N PRO A 309 0.77 -12.69 22.23
CA PRO A 309 2.05 -13.33 22.54
C PRO A 309 2.91 -12.49 23.49
N ASP A 310 3.88 -13.14 24.14
CA ASP A 310 4.81 -12.50 25.09
C ASP A 310 5.62 -11.36 24.46
N THR A 311 5.90 -11.44 23.16
CA THR A 311 6.55 -10.35 22.40
C THR A 311 5.73 -9.07 22.48
N ILE A 312 4.41 -9.15 22.31
CA ILE A 312 3.51 -7.99 22.42
C ILE A 312 3.36 -7.53 23.87
N LEU A 313 3.23 -8.48 24.81
CA LEU A 313 3.17 -8.16 26.24
C LEU A 313 4.44 -7.44 26.73
N SER A 314 5.59 -7.67 26.11
CA SER A 314 6.86 -7.01 26.47
C SER A 314 6.87 -5.50 26.17
N HIS A 315 5.97 -5.01 25.32
CA HIS A 315 5.80 -3.58 25.05
C HIS A 315 4.90 -2.88 26.09
N VAL A 316 4.05 -3.64 26.79
CA VAL A 316 3.18 -3.09 27.84
C VAL A 316 4.04 -2.47 28.93
N GLY A 317 3.67 -1.26 29.35
CA GLY A 317 4.39 -0.52 30.38
C GLY A 317 5.55 0.36 29.86
N ARG A 318 5.96 0.24 28.58
CA ARG A 318 6.98 1.12 27.98
C ARG A 318 6.58 2.60 27.98
N ARG A 319 5.29 2.89 27.78
CA ARG A 319 4.66 4.22 27.93
C ARG A 319 5.49 5.37 27.34
N LEU A 320 5.95 5.20 26.10
CA LEU A 320 6.89 6.13 25.42
C LEU A 320 6.36 7.57 25.32
N TYR A 321 5.03 7.74 25.35
CA TYR A 321 4.33 9.03 25.37
C TYR A 321 4.46 9.80 26.69
N LEU A 322 4.97 9.17 27.76
CA LEU A 322 5.21 9.80 29.06
C LEU A 322 6.68 10.15 29.30
N ASP A 323 7.59 9.66 28.46
CA ASP A 323 9.00 10.09 28.51
C ASP A 323 9.10 11.45 27.81
N GLU A 324 9.23 12.53 28.59
CA GLU A 324 9.17 13.91 28.08
C GLU A 324 10.26 14.25 27.03
N ASN A 325 11.36 13.49 26.97
CA ASN A 325 12.38 13.68 25.94
C ASN A 325 12.10 12.86 24.67
N HIS A 326 11.18 11.90 24.73
CA HIS A 326 10.84 11.06 23.59
C HIS A 326 10.04 11.86 22.54
N PRO A 327 10.30 11.69 21.22
CA PRO A 327 9.60 12.42 20.17
C PRO A 327 8.07 12.28 20.22
N LEU A 328 7.55 11.15 20.71
CA LEU A 328 6.10 10.97 20.89
C LEU A 328 5.52 11.86 22.00
N ALA A 329 6.24 12.05 23.12
CA ALA A 329 5.78 12.95 24.19
C ALA A 329 5.86 14.41 23.77
N ILE A 330 6.89 14.78 23.00
CA ILE A 330 7.03 16.13 22.42
C ILE A 330 5.87 16.40 21.44
N THR A 331 5.56 15.45 20.56
CA THR A 331 4.40 15.54 19.65
C THR A 331 3.09 15.67 20.43
N ARG A 332 2.88 14.83 21.46
CA ARG A 332 1.71 14.93 22.35
C ARG A 332 1.60 16.33 22.95
N LYS A 333 2.67 16.88 23.53
CA LYS A 333 2.67 18.21 24.16
C LYS A 333 2.37 19.33 23.16
N LEU A 334 2.85 19.19 21.92
CA LEU A 334 2.52 20.12 20.84
C LEU A 334 1.01 20.08 20.53
N ILE A 335 0.40 18.90 20.50
CA ILE A 335 -1.04 18.75 20.25
C ILE A 335 -1.86 19.25 21.46
N GLU A 336 -1.52 18.85 22.68
CA GLU A 336 -2.13 19.35 23.93
C GLU A 336 -2.10 20.89 23.99
N SER A 337 -1.07 21.54 23.43
CA SER A 337 -1.01 23.02 23.38
C SER A 337 -2.11 23.67 22.55
N GLN A 338 -2.76 22.93 21.64
CA GLN A 338 -3.89 23.39 20.84
C GLN A 338 -5.23 23.15 21.52
N PHE A 339 -5.23 22.37 22.61
CA PHE A 339 -6.37 22.08 23.47
C PHE A 339 -6.00 22.42 24.93
N PRO A 340 -5.80 23.71 25.24
CA PRO A 340 -5.30 24.12 26.55
C PRO A 340 -6.36 23.97 27.65
N GLY A 341 -5.87 23.73 28.87
CA GLY A 341 -6.66 23.90 30.09
C GLY A 341 -7.01 25.38 30.32
N PRO A 342 -8.10 25.67 31.04
CA PRO A 342 -8.92 24.70 31.78
C PRO A 342 -10.06 24.09 30.94
N VAL A 343 -10.24 24.52 29.68
CA VAL A 343 -11.30 24.04 28.78
C VAL A 343 -11.18 22.55 28.47
N TYR A 344 -9.95 22.08 28.29
CA TYR A 344 -9.64 20.68 28.05
C TYR A 344 -8.88 20.05 29.21
N GLY A 345 -9.38 18.92 29.71
CA GLY A 345 -8.63 18.02 30.58
C GLY A 345 -7.67 17.17 29.75
N ASN A 346 -6.35 17.30 29.97
CA ASN A 346 -5.33 16.53 29.25
C ASN A 346 -4.92 15.29 30.07
N TYR A 347 -5.34 14.11 29.61
CA TYR A 347 -5.25 12.84 30.32
C TYR A 347 -4.32 11.83 29.64
N SER A 348 -3.98 10.75 30.35
CA SER A 348 -3.17 9.66 29.81
C SER A 348 -3.65 8.30 30.35
N GLU A 349 -3.82 7.32 29.47
CA GLU A 349 -4.35 6.00 29.82
C GLU A 349 -3.27 4.92 29.88
N LYS A 350 -2.82 4.64 31.10
CA LYS A 350 -1.65 3.78 31.36
C LYS A 350 -1.91 2.28 31.23
N ASN A 351 -3.14 1.84 31.40
CA ASN A 351 -3.51 0.42 31.35
C ASN A 351 -4.14 0.11 29.99
N PRO A 352 -3.46 -0.66 29.11
CA PRO A 352 -3.98 -0.97 27.77
C PRO A 352 -5.08 -2.03 27.76
N VAL A 353 -5.33 -2.71 28.89
CA VAL A 353 -6.30 -3.78 28.99
C VAL A 353 -7.71 -3.22 29.18
N VAL A 354 -8.58 -3.47 28.21
CA VAL A 354 -9.99 -3.06 28.21
C VAL A 354 -10.90 -4.25 27.94
N SER A 355 -12.18 -4.13 28.31
CA SER A 355 -13.18 -5.11 27.90
C SER A 355 -13.49 -5.01 26.40
N VAL A 356 -13.92 -6.11 25.79
CA VAL A 356 -14.46 -6.13 24.42
C VAL A 356 -15.61 -5.14 24.27
N ALA A 357 -16.43 -4.99 25.31
CA ALA A 357 -17.53 -4.03 25.32
C ALA A 357 -17.05 -2.58 25.21
N GLN A 358 -16.04 -2.20 26.00
CA GLN A 358 -15.46 -0.85 25.92
C GLN A 358 -14.82 -0.58 24.56
N ASN A 359 -14.09 -1.55 24.00
CA ASN A 359 -13.39 -1.35 22.73
C ASN A 359 -14.33 -1.36 21.52
N PHE A 360 -15.51 -2.01 21.60
CA PHE A 360 -16.35 -2.22 20.42
C PHE A 360 -17.84 -1.96 20.67
N ASP A 361 -18.46 -2.64 21.65
CA ASP A 361 -19.92 -2.62 21.83
C ASP A 361 -20.44 -1.22 22.15
N VAL A 362 -19.79 -0.54 23.11
CA VAL A 362 -20.13 0.82 23.55
C VAL A 362 -20.05 1.82 22.39
N LEU A 363 -19.12 1.59 21.46
CA LEU A 363 -18.89 2.43 20.28
C LEU A 363 -19.77 2.03 19.08
N GLY A 364 -20.70 1.10 19.25
CA GLY A 364 -21.66 0.71 18.20
C GLY A 364 -21.07 -0.15 17.08
N PHE A 365 -19.92 -0.79 17.28
CA PHE A 365 -19.39 -1.75 16.30
C PHE A 365 -20.35 -2.93 16.19
N ALA A 366 -20.72 -3.33 14.96
CA ALA A 366 -21.52 -4.53 14.75
C ALA A 366 -20.79 -5.80 15.24
N PRO A 367 -21.50 -6.84 15.71
CA PRO A 367 -20.86 -8.09 16.18
C PRO A 367 -19.96 -8.79 15.14
N ASP A 368 -20.27 -8.61 13.86
CA ASP A 368 -19.55 -9.15 12.70
C ASP A 368 -18.57 -8.15 12.08
N HIS A 369 -18.35 -6.98 12.72
CA HIS A 369 -17.46 -5.95 12.20
C HIS A 369 -16.02 -6.50 12.06
N PRO A 370 -15.32 -6.29 10.92
CA PRO A 370 -13.97 -6.82 10.68
C PRO A 370 -12.97 -6.48 11.78
N GLY A 371 -13.03 -5.26 12.33
CA GLY A 371 -12.18 -4.83 13.45
C GLY A 371 -12.28 -5.70 14.72
N ARG A 372 -13.35 -6.49 14.91
CA ARG A 372 -13.45 -7.48 16.01
C ARG A 372 -12.73 -8.79 15.71
N SER A 373 -12.24 -9.00 14.49
CA SER A 373 -11.59 -10.24 14.09
C SER A 373 -10.36 -10.54 14.95
N ARG A 374 -10.16 -11.83 15.25
CA ARG A 374 -8.93 -12.33 15.91
C ARG A 374 -7.69 -12.16 15.03
N THR A 375 -7.86 -11.91 13.74
CA THR A 375 -6.75 -11.65 12.82
C THR A 375 -6.17 -10.25 13.00
N ASP A 376 -6.95 -9.31 13.56
CA ASP A 376 -6.62 -7.88 13.57
C ASP A 376 -6.50 -7.34 15.02
N THR A 377 -7.10 -8.04 16.00
CA THR A 377 -7.11 -7.66 17.41
C THR A 377 -6.37 -8.65 18.30
N TYR A 378 -5.64 -8.13 19.29
CA TYR A 378 -5.05 -8.92 20.38
C TYR A 378 -6.05 -9.16 21.52
N TYR A 379 -6.57 -10.37 21.57
CA TYR A 379 -7.42 -10.89 22.63
C TYR A 379 -6.58 -11.52 23.74
N ILE A 380 -6.87 -11.11 24.98
CA ILE A 380 -6.40 -11.77 26.19
C ILE A 380 -7.33 -12.96 26.49
N ASN A 381 -8.64 -12.77 26.31
CA ASN A 381 -9.69 -13.79 26.35
C ASN A 381 -10.93 -13.28 25.59
N ASP A 382 -12.02 -14.05 25.55
CA ASP A 382 -13.27 -13.73 24.85
C ASP A 382 -13.91 -12.38 25.25
N LYS A 383 -13.56 -11.85 26.41
CA LYS A 383 -14.13 -10.62 26.99
C LYS A 383 -13.15 -9.48 27.15
N THR A 384 -11.86 -9.72 26.91
CA THR A 384 -10.78 -8.78 27.25
C THR A 384 -9.78 -8.68 26.11
N VAL A 385 -9.46 -7.46 25.71
CA VAL A 385 -8.50 -7.15 24.63
C VAL A 385 -7.45 -6.17 25.11
N LEU A 386 -6.33 -6.12 24.41
CA LEU A 386 -5.51 -4.90 24.37
C LEU A 386 -6.24 -3.91 23.44
N ARG A 387 -6.48 -2.69 23.92
CA ARG A 387 -7.27 -1.70 23.16
C ARG A 387 -6.68 -1.46 21.77
N THR A 388 -7.54 -1.42 20.75
CA THR A 388 -7.13 -1.19 19.36
C THR A 388 -7.15 0.29 18.97
N HIS A 389 -7.78 1.11 19.79
CA HIS A 389 -7.84 2.56 19.66
C HIS A 389 -8.12 3.23 21.01
N THR A 390 -7.74 4.50 21.16
CA THR A 390 -8.07 5.31 22.35
C THR A 390 -9.57 5.49 22.57
N SER A 391 -10.39 5.28 21.54
CA SER A 391 -11.83 5.52 21.61
C SER A 391 -12.54 4.54 22.54
N ALA A 392 -11.87 3.45 22.91
CA ALA A 392 -12.31 2.53 23.96
C ALA A 392 -12.55 3.24 25.32
N HIS A 393 -12.02 4.46 25.48
CA HIS A 393 -12.16 5.27 26.69
C HIS A 393 -13.19 6.42 26.55
N GLN A 394 -13.86 6.62 25.40
CA GLN A 394 -14.80 7.75 25.20
C GLN A 394 -15.88 7.80 26.27
N GLN A 395 -16.57 6.69 26.50
CA GLN A 395 -17.64 6.63 27.51
C GLN A 395 -17.13 7.04 28.91
N ALA A 396 -15.95 6.55 29.30
CA ALA A 396 -15.37 6.86 30.61
C ALA A 396 -15.04 8.35 30.75
N TYR A 397 -14.57 9.00 29.67
CA TYR A 397 -14.25 10.42 29.69
C TYR A 397 -15.47 11.34 29.54
N PHE A 398 -16.52 10.91 28.83
CA PHE A 398 -17.81 11.62 28.85
C PHE A 398 -18.45 11.60 30.24
N GLN A 399 -18.41 10.45 30.92
CA GLN A 399 -18.79 10.35 32.33
C GLN A 399 -17.88 11.18 33.23
N GLN A 400 -16.58 11.27 32.92
CA GLN A 400 -15.64 12.10 33.67
C GLN A 400 -15.97 13.59 33.54
N ILE A 401 -16.26 14.09 32.33
CA ILE A 401 -16.74 15.47 32.11
C ILE A 401 -17.98 15.73 32.96
N ASN A 402 -18.94 14.79 32.98
CA ASN A 402 -20.14 14.91 33.81
C ASN A 402 -19.81 15.01 35.31
N ARG A 403 -18.94 14.13 35.83
CA ARG A 403 -18.48 14.17 37.22
C ARG A 403 -17.73 15.47 37.55
N ASN A 404 -16.98 16.00 36.58
CA ASN A 404 -16.20 17.22 36.74
C ASN A 404 -17.07 18.47 36.75
N GLU A 405 -18.29 18.45 36.22
CA GLU A 405 -19.15 19.64 36.06
C GLU A 405 -19.30 20.47 37.34
N ALA A 406 -19.37 19.84 38.52
CA ALA A 406 -19.49 20.54 39.80
C ALA A 406 -18.18 21.18 40.31
N THR A 407 -17.02 20.72 39.83
CA THR A 407 -15.70 21.09 40.37
C THR A 407 -14.80 21.82 39.36
N ARG A 408 -15.00 21.54 38.08
CA ARG A 408 -14.30 22.10 36.90
C ARG A 408 -15.33 22.34 35.79
N PRO A 409 -16.32 23.23 35.99
CA PRO A 409 -17.40 23.46 35.02
C PRO A 409 -16.91 23.94 33.65
N GLU A 410 -15.73 24.54 33.59
CA GLU A 410 -15.06 24.96 32.36
C GLU A 410 -14.48 23.79 31.55
N GLU A 411 -14.26 22.62 32.16
CA GLU A 411 -13.75 21.42 31.49
C GLU A 411 -14.85 20.74 30.67
N VAL A 412 -15.06 21.27 29.46
CA VAL A 412 -16.07 20.81 28.51
C VAL A 412 -15.49 19.93 27.39
N GLY A 413 -14.17 19.75 27.38
CA GLY A 413 -13.48 18.82 26.50
C GLY A 413 -12.38 18.05 27.20
N TYR A 414 -11.85 17.04 26.52
CA TYR A 414 -10.68 16.31 26.98
C TYR A 414 -9.74 16.01 25.83
N THR A 415 -8.49 15.73 26.17
CA THR A 415 -7.61 14.92 25.34
C THR A 415 -7.11 13.72 26.14
N VAL A 416 -6.87 12.61 25.48
CA VAL A 416 -6.29 11.40 26.08
C VAL A 416 -5.23 10.83 25.15
N VAL A 417 -4.07 10.52 25.71
CA VAL A 417 -3.01 9.78 25.02
C VAL A 417 -2.90 8.36 25.55
N ALA A 418 -2.66 7.39 24.66
CA ALA A 418 -2.44 6.00 25.05
C ALA A 418 -1.71 5.18 23.98
N ASP A 419 -1.01 4.13 24.39
CA ASP A 419 -0.51 3.04 23.53
C ASP A 419 -1.67 2.11 23.10
N VAL A 420 -1.76 1.77 21.83
CA VAL A 420 -2.80 0.92 21.23
C VAL A 420 -2.17 -0.22 20.45
N TYR A 421 -2.91 -1.32 20.30
CA TYR A 421 -2.36 -2.61 19.87
C TYR A 421 -3.18 -3.17 18.71
N ARG A 422 -2.53 -3.47 17.58
CA ARG A 422 -3.15 -4.06 16.39
C ARG A 422 -2.29 -5.14 15.77
N ARG A 423 -2.92 -6.19 15.26
CA ARG A 423 -2.27 -7.18 14.40
C ARG A 423 -2.30 -6.63 12.98
N ASP A 424 -1.14 -6.27 12.47
CA ASP A 424 -1.03 -5.59 11.16
C ASP A 424 0.22 -6.06 10.39
N ALA A 425 0.40 -5.54 9.18
CA ALA A 425 1.56 -5.73 8.33
C ALA A 425 2.89 -5.33 9.00
N ILE A 426 4.00 -5.83 8.47
CA ILE A 426 5.35 -5.43 8.87
C ILE A 426 5.94 -4.57 7.75
N ASP A 427 6.02 -3.28 7.99
CA ASP A 427 6.70 -2.31 7.14
C ASP A 427 7.15 -1.08 7.96
N ARG A 428 7.70 -0.07 7.29
CA ARG A 428 8.25 1.15 7.92
C ARG A 428 7.21 2.04 8.61
N SER A 429 5.92 1.83 8.35
CA SER A 429 4.80 2.62 8.86
C SER A 429 3.86 1.85 9.78
N HIS A 430 3.94 0.52 9.80
CA HIS A 430 3.10 -0.35 10.63
C HIS A 430 3.93 -1.05 11.70
N TYR A 431 3.50 -0.88 12.96
CA TYR A 431 4.07 -1.55 14.11
C TYR A 431 2.93 -2.07 15.00
N PRO A 432 3.06 -3.24 15.64
CA PRO A 432 1.94 -3.87 16.35
C PRO A 432 1.50 -3.09 17.59
N VAL A 433 2.34 -2.16 18.06
CA VAL A 433 2.06 -1.23 19.16
C VAL A 433 2.40 0.17 18.70
N PHE A 434 1.42 1.06 18.69
CA PHE A 434 1.63 2.47 18.35
C PHE A 434 0.80 3.34 19.28
N HIS A 435 0.84 4.65 19.13
CA HIS A 435 0.22 5.56 20.09
C HIS A 435 -0.82 6.42 19.40
N GLN A 436 -1.99 6.49 20.05
CA GLN A 436 -3.02 7.41 19.63
C GLN A 436 -3.20 8.52 20.64
N MET A 437 -3.62 9.66 20.11
CA MET A 437 -4.20 10.72 20.92
C MET A 437 -5.61 10.97 20.42
N GLU A 438 -6.51 11.20 21.36
CA GLU A 438 -7.91 11.41 21.11
C GLU A 438 -8.38 12.63 21.86
N GLY A 439 -9.34 13.34 21.29
CA GLY A 439 -9.96 14.47 21.94
C GLY A 439 -11.42 14.60 21.58
N ALA A 440 -12.18 15.20 22.49
CA ALA A 440 -13.57 15.50 22.28
C ALA A 440 -13.96 16.79 23.01
N MET A 441 -15.03 17.42 22.54
CA MET A 441 -15.64 18.58 23.18
C MET A 441 -17.15 18.46 23.15
N LEU A 442 -17.80 18.76 24.28
CA LEU A 442 -19.24 18.63 24.47
C LEU A 442 -19.88 19.96 24.87
N TRP A 443 -20.99 20.30 24.23
CA TRP A 443 -21.87 21.39 24.62
C TRP A 443 -23.10 20.86 25.34
N LYS A 444 -23.54 21.58 26.36
CA LYS A 444 -24.76 21.28 27.09
C LYS A 444 -25.97 21.85 26.32
N ARG A 445 -27.01 21.04 26.22
CA ARG A 445 -28.33 21.40 25.70
C ARG A 445 -29.31 21.50 26.87
N PRO A 446 -30.45 22.18 26.71
CA PRO A 446 -31.50 22.18 27.71
C PRO A 446 -31.99 20.75 28.01
N ASP A 447 -32.29 20.47 29.27
CA ASP A 447 -32.73 19.14 29.71
C ASP A 447 -34.11 18.75 29.17
N THR A 448 -34.95 19.74 28.84
CA THR A 448 -36.29 19.56 28.27
C THR A 448 -36.34 20.02 26.83
N ASP A 449 -36.80 19.14 25.93
CA ASP A 449 -36.95 19.41 24.50
C ASP A 449 -35.69 20.04 23.84
N PRO A 450 -34.54 19.35 23.83
CA PRO A 450 -33.28 19.90 23.31
C PRO A 450 -33.42 20.39 21.85
N LEU A 451 -34.18 19.65 21.02
CA LEU A 451 -34.43 20.00 19.61
C LEU A 451 -35.19 21.32 19.43
N LYS A 452 -36.07 21.71 20.38
CA LYS A 452 -36.77 23.01 20.30
C LYS A 452 -35.83 24.19 20.52
N HIS A 453 -34.69 23.95 21.17
CA HIS A 453 -33.69 24.95 21.49
C HIS A 453 -32.42 24.79 20.64
N ALA A 454 -32.48 23.97 19.59
CA ALA A 454 -31.36 23.68 18.71
C ALA A 454 -30.69 24.94 18.15
N ALA A 455 -31.48 25.92 17.70
CA ALA A 455 -30.95 27.19 17.20
C ALA A 455 -30.15 27.97 18.26
N HIS A 456 -30.55 27.91 19.54
CA HIS A 456 -29.81 28.54 20.63
C HIS A 456 -28.48 27.81 20.89
N THR A 457 -28.52 26.48 20.90
CA THR A 457 -27.31 25.64 21.03
C THR A 457 -26.35 25.90 19.87
N ALA A 458 -26.84 25.89 18.63
CA ALA A 458 -26.05 26.17 17.43
C ALA A 458 -25.43 27.58 17.47
N ALA A 459 -26.20 28.59 17.88
CA ALA A 459 -25.68 29.94 18.05
C ALA A 459 -24.56 30.03 19.10
N ALA A 460 -24.68 29.31 20.23
CA ALA A 460 -23.64 29.24 21.24
C ALA A 460 -22.36 28.56 20.71
N ILE A 461 -22.51 27.45 19.98
CA ILE A 461 -21.38 26.76 19.34
C ILE A 461 -20.70 27.67 18.32
N MET A 462 -21.47 28.39 17.49
CA MET A 462 -20.91 29.34 16.51
C MET A 462 -20.21 30.53 17.18
N GLN A 463 -20.63 30.96 18.37
CA GLN A 463 -19.87 31.93 19.14
C GLN A 463 -18.49 31.38 19.55
N ASP A 464 -18.42 30.10 19.92
CA ASP A 464 -17.13 29.44 20.19
C ASP A 464 -16.28 29.30 18.92
N VAL A 465 -16.88 28.96 17.77
CA VAL A 465 -16.17 28.97 16.47
C VAL A 465 -15.50 30.32 16.22
N ASN A 466 -16.21 31.42 16.47
CA ASN A 466 -15.70 32.78 16.26
C ASN A 466 -14.57 33.16 17.24
N ARG A 467 -14.43 32.46 18.37
CA ARG A 467 -13.30 32.63 19.30
C ARG A 467 -12.05 31.88 18.84
N ILE A 468 -12.18 30.86 17.99
CA ILE A 468 -11.05 30.15 17.43
C ILE A 468 -10.42 31.02 16.32
N PRO A 469 -9.13 31.39 16.42
CA PRO A 469 -8.53 32.27 15.42
C PRO A 469 -8.58 31.64 14.02
N ALA A 470 -8.97 32.45 13.03
CA ALA A 470 -8.96 32.05 11.63
C ALA A 470 -7.54 31.86 11.07
N HIS A 471 -7.41 31.06 10.03
CA HIS A 471 -6.18 30.87 9.27
C HIS A 471 -6.40 31.13 7.79
N GLY A 472 -5.34 31.50 7.08
CA GLY A 472 -5.35 31.73 5.62
C GLY A 472 -4.96 30.51 4.78
N VAL A 473 -4.79 29.34 5.39
CA VAL A 473 -4.47 28.10 4.66
C VAL A 473 -5.69 27.63 3.88
N PRO A 474 -5.59 27.41 2.56
CA PRO A 474 -6.69 26.87 1.76
C PRO A 474 -6.94 25.41 2.16
N VAL A 475 -8.20 25.10 2.47
CA VAL A 475 -8.65 23.75 2.81
C VAL A 475 -9.71 23.32 1.79
N GLU A 476 -9.51 22.16 1.17
CA GLU A 476 -10.46 21.56 0.24
C GLU A 476 -11.54 20.81 1.03
N ASP A 477 -12.79 21.22 0.89
CA ASP A 477 -13.95 20.59 1.51
C ASP A 477 -15.12 20.59 0.53
N PRO A 478 -15.06 19.75 -0.52
CA PRO A 478 -15.99 19.84 -1.65
C PRO A 478 -17.37 19.26 -1.33
N ASN A 479 -17.51 18.53 -0.22
CA ASN A 479 -18.74 17.84 0.15
C ASN A 479 -19.55 18.65 1.18
N PRO A 480 -20.89 18.59 1.13
CA PRO A 480 -21.71 19.15 2.20
C PRO A 480 -21.47 18.42 3.51
N THR A 481 -21.68 19.09 4.64
CA THR A 481 -21.55 18.49 5.98
C THR A 481 -22.46 17.27 6.15
N ILE A 482 -23.67 17.32 5.58
CA ILE A 482 -24.70 16.29 5.72
C ILE A 482 -25.03 15.72 4.35
N HIS A 483 -25.05 14.39 4.25
CA HIS A 483 -25.48 13.66 3.07
C HIS A 483 -26.28 12.41 3.47
N ALA A 484 -27.44 12.18 2.85
CA ALA A 484 -28.39 11.13 3.29
C ALA A 484 -27.79 9.71 3.37
N GLU A 485 -26.92 9.34 2.42
CA GLU A 485 -26.31 7.99 2.38
C GLU A 485 -24.87 7.97 2.90
N ARG A 486 -24.00 8.81 2.35
CA ARG A 486 -22.57 8.83 2.65
C ARG A 486 -22.21 9.43 4.02
N ASN A 487 -22.99 10.41 4.50
CA ASN A 487 -22.65 11.15 5.72
C ASN A 487 -23.89 11.62 6.49
N PRO A 488 -24.68 10.68 7.05
CA PRO A 488 -26.05 10.94 7.46
C PRO A 488 -26.18 11.79 8.73
N LEU A 489 -27.26 12.58 8.78
CA LEU A 489 -27.72 13.27 9.98
C LEU A 489 -28.39 12.28 10.95
N GLN A 490 -28.10 12.40 12.24
CA GLN A 490 -28.81 11.70 13.32
C GLN A 490 -30.15 12.41 13.62
N ALA A 491 -31.09 12.37 12.68
CA ALA A 491 -32.27 13.24 12.66
C ALA A 491 -33.21 13.08 13.87
N GLU A 492 -33.15 11.94 14.57
CA GLU A 492 -33.91 11.71 15.82
C GLU A 492 -33.38 12.54 17.00
N HIS A 493 -32.13 12.99 16.93
CA HIS A 493 -31.40 13.57 18.07
C HIS A 493 -30.79 14.94 17.80
N HIS A 494 -30.51 15.26 16.53
CA HIS A 494 -29.85 16.49 16.13
C HIS A 494 -30.60 17.17 14.99
N THR A 495 -30.61 18.50 15.01
CA THR A 495 -31.00 19.30 13.84
C THR A 495 -29.82 19.52 12.90
N ALA A 496 -30.11 19.84 11.63
CA ALA A 496 -29.05 20.19 10.67
C ALA A 496 -28.25 21.42 11.14
N GLU A 497 -28.91 22.43 11.71
CA GLU A 497 -28.27 23.65 12.21
C GLU A 497 -27.25 23.37 13.33
N GLU A 498 -27.60 22.50 14.28
CA GLU A 498 -26.67 22.06 15.33
C GLU A 498 -25.46 21.33 14.74
N VAL A 499 -25.70 20.41 13.80
CA VAL A 499 -24.62 19.62 13.18
C VAL A 499 -23.67 20.50 12.37
N GLU A 500 -24.18 21.49 11.63
CA GLU A 500 -23.34 22.46 10.93
C GLU A 500 -22.46 23.26 11.90
N ALA A 501 -23.02 23.71 13.03
CA ALA A 501 -22.26 24.43 14.04
C ALA A 501 -21.18 23.56 14.70
N VAL A 502 -21.51 22.31 15.07
CA VAL A 502 -20.56 21.35 15.63
C VAL A 502 -19.44 21.03 14.62
N ALA A 503 -19.80 20.80 13.35
CA ALA A 503 -18.83 20.53 12.29
C ALA A 503 -17.92 21.74 12.05
N ALA A 504 -18.44 22.96 12.03
CA ALA A 504 -17.65 24.18 11.91
C ALA A 504 -16.63 24.31 13.04
N HIS A 505 -17.03 24.02 14.29
CA HIS A 505 -16.11 24.03 15.43
C HIS A 505 -15.06 22.93 15.35
N LEU A 506 -15.47 21.71 15.03
CA LEU A 506 -14.57 20.57 14.84
C LEU A 506 -13.50 20.89 13.79
N LYS A 507 -13.94 21.25 12.58
CA LYS A 507 -13.05 21.50 11.45
C LYS A 507 -12.07 22.63 11.76
N ARG A 508 -12.55 23.77 12.28
CA ARG A 508 -11.69 24.90 12.65
C ARG A 508 -10.66 24.55 13.74
N SER A 509 -11.04 23.72 14.71
CA SER A 509 -10.13 23.29 15.79
C SER A 509 -9.02 22.39 15.25
N LEU A 510 -9.38 21.42 14.40
CA LEU A 510 -8.45 20.44 13.84
C LEU A 510 -7.54 21.04 12.77
N GLU A 511 -8.07 21.92 11.91
CA GLU A 511 -7.28 22.68 10.95
C GLU A 511 -6.18 23.47 11.65
N ARG A 512 -6.52 24.19 12.74
CA ARG A 512 -5.54 24.93 13.54
C ARG A 512 -4.46 24.01 14.12
N MET A 513 -4.84 22.84 14.63
CA MET A 513 -3.91 21.86 15.15
C MET A 513 -2.93 21.37 14.07
N VAL A 514 -3.45 20.97 12.91
CA VAL A 514 -2.64 20.50 11.78
C VAL A 514 -1.72 21.61 11.27
N ILE A 515 -2.25 22.83 11.07
CA ILE A 515 -1.44 23.98 10.63
C ILE A 515 -0.31 24.25 11.61
N LYS A 516 -0.56 24.17 12.92
CA LYS A 516 0.48 24.32 13.94
C LYS A 516 1.56 23.25 13.80
N ILE A 517 1.18 21.96 13.69
CA ILE A 517 2.11 20.84 13.51
C ILE A 517 3.02 21.08 12.29
N PHE A 518 2.43 21.38 11.14
CA PHE A 518 3.19 21.57 9.89
C PHE A 518 4.01 22.85 9.90
N THR A 519 3.56 23.90 10.58
CA THR A 519 4.35 25.12 10.80
C THR A 519 5.62 24.79 11.60
N GLU A 520 5.51 23.99 12.67
CA GLU A 520 6.68 23.59 13.44
C GLU A 520 7.59 22.61 12.67
N ALA A 521 7.04 21.71 11.86
CA ALA A 521 7.82 20.86 10.96
C ALA A 521 8.67 21.68 9.97
N ARG A 522 8.07 22.73 9.37
CA ARG A 522 8.77 23.66 8.47
C ARG A 522 9.87 24.44 9.18
N LYS A 523 9.61 24.94 10.40
CA LYS A 523 10.63 25.62 11.21
C LYS A 523 11.81 24.71 11.55
N ALA A 524 11.53 23.48 11.98
CA ALA A 524 12.57 22.50 12.26
C ALA A 524 13.42 22.17 11.03
N THR A 525 12.78 22.08 9.85
CA THR A 525 13.46 21.87 8.57
C THR A 525 14.37 23.04 8.21
N ALA A 526 13.90 24.29 8.40
CA ALA A 526 14.70 25.49 8.15
C ALA A 526 15.90 25.62 9.11
N ALA A 527 15.73 25.24 10.37
CA ALA A 527 16.78 25.32 11.39
C ALA A 527 17.92 24.29 11.20
N ALA A 528 17.66 23.15 10.55
CA ALA A 528 18.62 22.06 10.35
C ALA A 528 19.67 22.32 9.24
N GLY A 529 19.80 23.54 8.73
CA GLY A 529 20.92 23.93 7.85
C GLY A 529 20.93 23.34 6.44
N GLY A 530 19.92 22.58 6.03
CA GLY A 530 19.78 22.16 4.64
C GLY A 530 18.73 21.10 4.37
N GLY A 531 17.97 21.33 3.30
CA GLY A 531 17.63 20.31 2.34
C GLY A 531 17.88 20.88 0.95
N ALA A 532 19.05 20.59 0.38
CA ALA A 532 19.36 20.85 -1.02
C ALA A 532 18.20 20.37 -1.91
N GLY A 533 17.47 21.32 -2.49
CA GLY A 533 16.26 21.06 -3.27
C GLY A 533 15.28 22.23 -3.30
N ALA A 534 15.24 23.06 -2.26
CA ALA A 534 14.58 24.36 -2.33
C ALA A 534 15.65 25.44 -2.37
N GLY A 535 15.85 26.04 -3.55
CA GLY A 535 16.60 27.28 -3.66
C GLY A 535 16.04 28.30 -2.66
N ALA A 536 16.88 29.21 -2.20
CA ALA A 536 16.50 30.31 -1.32
C ALA A 536 15.41 31.24 -1.90
N ASP A 537 14.93 30.96 -3.13
CA ASP A 537 13.89 31.66 -3.88
C ASP A 537 12.72 30.76 -4.34
N ALA A 538 12.63 29.50 -3.89
CA ALA A 538 11.45 28.67 -4.16
C ALA A 538 10.35 29.06 -3.16
N GLU A 539 9.32 29.79 -3.61
CA GLU A 539 8.08 30.01 -2.83
C GLU A 539 7.61 28.67 -2.28
N ALA A 540 7.78 28.47 -0.98
CA ALA A 540 7.53 27.19 -0.37
C ALA A 540 6.04 26.85 -0.52
N GLU A 541 5.73 25.78 -1.26
CA GLU A 541 4.38 25.42 -1.64
C GLU A 541 3.42 25.54 -0.44
N PRO A 542 2.23 26.13 -0.64
CA PRO A 542 1.25 26.28 0.43
C PRO A 542 0.86 24.89 0.95
N LEU A 543 0.69 24.78 2.27
CA LEU A 543 0.16 23.57 2.89
C LEU A 543 -1.21 23.27 2.27
N LYS A 544 -1.35 22.10 1.65
CA LYS A 544 -2.63 21.63 1.08
C LYS A 544 -3.29 20.68 2.07
N VAL A 545 -4.52 20.98 2.45
CA VAL A 545 -5.30 20.23 3.43
C VAL A 545 -6.65 19.91 2.81
N ARG A 546 -7.18 18.71 3.01
CA ARG A 546 -8.52 18.36 2.54
C ARG A 546 -9.31 17.54 3.56
N TRP A 547 -10.62 17.76 3.56
CA TRP A 547 -11.60 16.94 4.27
C TRP A 547 -12.15 15.85 3.35
N VAL A 548 -12.11 14.62 3.84
CA VAL A 548 -12.68 13.44 3.15
C VAL A 548 -13.80 12.89 4.02
N GLU A 549 -14.95 12.60 3.44
CA GLU A 549 -16.02 11.93 4.18
C GLU A 549 -15.59 10.52 4.56
N ALA A 550 -15.86 10.13 5.80
CA ALA A 550 -15.50 8.83 6.35
C ALA A 550 -16.70 8.19 7.05
N TYR A 551 -16.51 6.97 7.55
CA TYR A 551 -17.51 6.29 8.36
C TYR A 551 -16.86 5.69 9.61
N PHE A 552 -17.41 6.05 10.78
CA PHE A 552 -17.07 5.40 12.05
C PHE A 552 -18.35 4.99 12.77
N PRO A 553 -18.41 3.81 13.41
CA PRO A 553 -19.61 3.35 14.10
C PRO A 553 -20.13 4.27 15.21
N PHE A 554 -19.28 5.15 15.75
CA PHE A 554 -19.53 6.02 16.90
C PHE A 554 -19.62 7.52 16.57
N THR A 555 -19.50 7.92 15.28
CA THR A 555 -19.72 9.31 14.85
C THR A 555 -20.56 9.39 13.57
N SER A 556 -21.36 10.44 13.42
CA SER A 556 -22.10 10.76 12.20
C SER A 556 -22.65 12.19 12.27
N PRO A 557 -22.37 13.07 11.31
CA PRO A 557 -21.43 12.91 10.19
C PRO A 557 -19.97 12.70 10.62
N SER A 558 -19.14 12.14 9.75
CA SER A 558 -17.74 11.77 9.98
C SER A 558 -16.81 12.20 8.85
N TRP A 559 -15.55 12.50 9.19
CA TRP A 559 -14.53 12.93 8.25
C TRP A 559 -13.14 12.43 8.65
N GLU A 560 -12.27 12.31 7.65
CA GLU A 560 -10.83 12.24 7.78
C GLU A 560 -10.22 13.56 7.30
N LEU A 561 -9.13 13.97 7.96
CA LEU A 561 -8.34 15.14 7.55
C LEU A 561 -7.03 14.66 6.95
N GLU A 562 -6.82 14.99 5.67
CA GLU A 562 -5.61 14.63 4.95
C GLU A 562 -4.77 15.85 4.61
N VAL A 563 -3.45 15.65 4.58
CA VAL A 563 -2.48 16.68 4.19
C VAL A 563 -1.63 16.17 3.05
N PHE A 564 -1.43 17.02 2.04
CA PHE A 564 -0.54 16.69 0.94
C PHE A 564 0.92 16.86 1.41
N TRP A 565 1.67 15.76 1.40
CA TRP A 565 3.05 15.73 1.86
C TRP A 565 3.88 14.76 1.02
N GLN A 566 5.06 15.20 0.57
CA GLN A 566 6.00 14.38 -0.23
C GLN A 566 5.36 13.73 -1.48
N GLY A 567 4.42 14.43 -2.13
CA GLY A 567 3.81 13.96 -3.38
C GLY A 567 2.58 13.07 -3.21
N ASP A 568 2.14 12.80 -1.98
CA ASP A 568 0.95 11.98 -1.70
C ASP A 568 0.04 12.63 -0.64
N TRP A 569 -1.23 12.21 -0.61
CA TRP A 569 -2.18 12.59 0.43
C TRP A 569 -2.03 11.66 1.63
N LEU A 570 -1.74 12.25 2.79
CA LEU A 570 -1.54 11.52 4.03
C LEU A 570 -2.70 11.82 4.99
N GLU A 571 -3.47 10.80 5.32
CA GLU A 571 -4.45 10.83 6.41
C GLU A 571 -3.76 11.10 7.75
N ILE A 572 -4.20 12.14 8.46
CA ILE A 572 -3.63 12.54 9.76
C ILE A 572 -4.50 12.06 10.93
N LEU A 573 -5.82 12.12 10.76
CA LEU A 573 -6.80 11.83 11.81
C LEU A 573 -8.16 11.47 11.21
N GLY A 574 -8.96 10.75 12.01
CA GLY A 574 -10.40 10.56 11.81
C GLY A 574 -11.19 11.29 12.89
N CYS A 575 -12.37 11.81 12.54
CA CYS A 575 -13.21 12.59 13.44
C CYS A 575 -14.69 12.61 13.02
N GLY A 576 -15.54 13.17 13.87
CA GLY A 576 -16.93 13.40 13.52
C GLY A 576 -17.78 13.91 14.67
N VAL A 577 -19.07 14.11 14.39
CA VAL A 577 -20.09 14.42 15.40
C VAL A 577 -20.42 13.14 16.16
N ILE A 578 -20.32 13.16 17.48
CA ILE A 578 -20.50 11.96 18.32
C ILE A 578 -21.92 11.41 18.15
N LYS A 579 -22.06 10.08 18.06
CA LYS A 579 -23.38 9.45 18.08
C LYS A 579 -24.10 9.72 19.39
N GLN A 580 -25.35 10.17 19.31
CA GLN A 580 -26.11 10.54 20.50
C GLN A 580 -26.30 9.35 21.44
N ASP A 581 -26.48 8.14 20.91
CA ASP A 581 -26.58 6.91 21.70
C ASP A 581 -25.37 6.70 22.61
N LEU A 582 -24.16 7.04 22.15
CA LEU A 582 -22.96 6.95 22.98
C LEU A 582 -23.02 7.95 24.14
N LEU A 583 -23.48 9.17 23.90
CA LEU A 583 -23.64 10.19 24.95
C LEU A 583 -24.73 9.81 25.97
N ILE A 584 -25.85 9.27 25.49
CA ILE A 584 -26.93 8.73 26.32
C ILE A 584 -26.40 7.60 27.20
N ASN A 585 -25.68 6.65 26.61
CA ASN A 585 -25.06 5.52 27.33
C ASN A 585 -23.86 5.93 28.21
N SER A 586 -23.44 7.20 28.15
CA SER A 586 -22.37 7.77 28.98
C SER A 586 -22.89 8.72 30.06
N ASP A 587 -24.19 8.65 30.38
CA ASP A 587 -24.85 9.47 31.41
C ASP A 587 -24.79 10.98 31.10
N VAL A 588 -24.66 11.36 29.82
CA VAL A 588 -24.68 12.75 29.34
C VAL A 588 -25.68 12.97 28.18
N PRO A 589 -26.96 12.56 28.33
CA PRO A 589 -27.93 12.57 27.24
C PRO A 589 -28.22 13.98 26.70
N ASN A 590 -28.08 15.00 27.53
CA ASN A 590 -28.37 16.39 27.19
C ASN A 590 -27.13 17.12 26.64
N ARG A 591 -26.16 16.38 26.10
CA ARG A 591 -24.98 16.95 25.44
C ARG A 591 -24.96 16.61 23.96
N ILE A 592 -24.25 17.42 23.19
CA ILE A 592 -23.87 17.21 21.79
C ILE A 592 -22.40 17.58 21.64
N GLY A 593 -21.68 16.97 20.70
CA GLY A 593 -20.28 17.31 20.52
C GLY A 593 -19.61 16.57 19.38
N TRP A 594 -18.30 16.77 19.30
CA TRP A 594 -17.44 16.10 18.33
C TRP A 594 -16.31 15.36 19.03
N ALA A 595 -15.74 14.37 18.34
CA ALA A 595 -14.54 13.64 18.75
C ALA A 595 -13.57 13.48 17.57
N PHE A 596 -12.28 13.33 17.85
CA PHE A 596 -11.25 12.96 16.88
C PHE A 596 -10.26 11.95 17.49
N GLY A 597 -9.62 11.17 16.63
CA GLY A 597 -8.50 10.30 16.98
C GLY A 597 -7.40 10.41 15.94
N LEU A 598 -6.15 10.46 16.39
CA LEU A 598 -4.97 10.59 15.54
C LEU A 598 -3.84 9.66 15.98
N GLY A 599 -2.96 9.29 15.05
CA GLY A 599 -1.75 8.51 15.33
C GLY A 599 -0.54 9.42 15.62
N LEU A 600 0.08 9.28 16.79
CA LEU A 600 1.22 10.11 17.19
C LEU A 600 2.47 9.81 16.37
N GLU A 601 2.74 8.55 16.03
CA GLU A 601 3.90 8.14 15.24
C GLU A 601 3.88 8.81 13.87
N ARG A 602 2.73 8.83 13.18
CA ARG A 602 2.60 9.44 11.86
C ARG A 602 2.98 10.92 11.89
N ILE A 603 2.48 11.65 12.90
CA ILE A 603 2.81 13.07 13.10
C ILE A 603 4.28 13.24 13.51
N ALA A 604 4.80 12.39 14.39
CA ALA A 604 6.19 12.46 14.84
C ALA A 604 7.17 12.16 13.70
N MET A 605 6.89 11.18 12.83
CA MET A 605 7.69 10.88 11.65
C MET A 605 7.82 12.11 10.74
N LEU A 606 6.72 12.87 10.56
CA LEU A 606 6.72 14.12 9.82
C LEU A 606 7.53 15.22 10.51
N LEU A 607 7.27 15.48 11.79
CA LEU A 607 7.93 16.54 12.57
C LEU A 607 9.44 16.33 12.64
N PHE A 608 9.84 15.11 13.01
CA PHE A 608 11.22 14.76 13.33
C PHE A 608 11.96 14.09 12.16
N ASN A 609 11.38 13.91 10.97
CA ASN A 609 12.02 13.19 9.85
C ASN A 609 12.39 11.73 10.12
N ILE A 610 11.62 11.04 10.96
CA ILE A 610 11.94 9.66 11.35
C ILE A 610 11.46 8.73 10.21
N PRO A 611 12.36 7.99 9.54
CA PRO A 611 12.03 7.25 8.31
C PRO A 611 11.38 5.89 8.56
N ASP A 612 11.39 5.40 9.81
CA ASP A 612 10.97 4.05 10.19
C ASP A 612 10.38 4.05 11.61
N ILE A 613 9.15 3.55 11.74
CA ILE A 613 8.41 3.49 13.01
C ILE A 613 9.13 2.68 14.11
N ARG A 614 9.96 1.70 13.73
CA ARG A 614 10.72 0.88 14.69
C ARG A 614 11.70 1.70 15.53
N LEU A 615 12.15 2.86 15.02
CA LEU A 615 13.07 3.75 15.74
C LEU A 615 12.47 4.26 17.05
N PHE A 616 11.15 4.50 17.13
CA PHE A 616 10.50 4.91 18.37
C PHE A 616 10.65 3.87 19.50
N TRP A 617 10.85 2.61 19.16
CA TRP A 617 10.98 1.52 20.13
C TRP A 617 12.43 1.18 20.48
N SER A 618 13.40 1.71 19.71
CA SER A 618 14.83 1.51 19.92
C SER A 618 15.26 2.02 21.30
N ARG A 619 16.27 1.35 21.86
CA ARG A 619 16.95 1.76 23.09
C ARG A 619 18.34 2.31 22.81
N ASP A 620 18.64 2.59 21.55
CA ASP A 620 19.92 3.12 21.12
C ASP A 620 20.07 4.58 21.54
N GLU A 621 21.09 4.88 22.33
CA GLU A 621 21.42 6.24 22.77
C GLU A 621 21.66 7.18 21.59
N ARG A 622 22.17 6.68 20.45
CA ARG A 622 22.35 7.49 19.24
C ARG A 622 21.03 8.08 18.74
N PHE A 623 19.90 7.39 18.97
CA PHE A 623 18.55 7.87 18.65
C PHE A 623 18.00 8.73 19.78
N LEU A 624 17.99 8.20 21.00
CA LEU A 624 17.35 8.85 22.15
C LEU A 624 18.00 10.20 22.49
N SER A 625 19.34 10.33 22.37
CA SER A 625 20.06 11.55 22.72
C SER A 625 19.81 12.74 21.77
N GLN A 626 19.15 12.53 20.62
CA GLN A 626 18.86 13.59 19.65
C GLN A 626 17.64 14.43 20.04
N PHE A 627 16.79 13.94 20.94
CA PHE A 627 15.52 14.56 21.29
C PHE A 627 15.55 15.10 22.72
N LYS A 628 14.85 16.22 22.91
CA LYS A 628 14.74 16.89 24.21
C LYS A 628 13.37 17.53 24.35
N ALA A 629 12.82 17.45 25.56
CA ALA A 629 11.54 18.05 25.89
C ALA A 629 11.42 19.50 25.39
N GLY A 630 10.31 19.79 24.70
CA GLY A 630 10.00 21.12 24.17
C GLY A 630 10.78 21.54 22.91
N GLN A 631 11.59 20.66 22.32
CA GLN A 631 12.37 20.95 21.12
C GLN A 631 12.00 19.99 19.98
N ILE A 632 11.75 20.55 18.79
CA ILE A 632 11.49 19.77 17.58
C ILE A 632 12.75 19.77 16.74
N THR A 633 13.51 18.67 16.84
CA THR A 633 14.80 18.48 16.16
C THR A 633 14.64 17.49 15.02
N ARG A 634 15.18 17.78 13.83
CA ARG A 634 15.16 16.79 12.74
C ARG A 634 16.14 15.66 13.09
N PHE A 635 15.65 14.43 13.06
CA PHE A 635 16.43 13.22 13.24
C PHE A 635 17.52 13.14 12.18
N GLU A 636 18.76 12.93 12.64
CA GLU A 636 19.90 12.65 11.80
C GLU A 636 20.08 11.13 11.70
N PRO A 637 19.86 10.53 10.51
CA PRO A 637 19.97 9.09 10.35
C PRO A 637 21.41 8.60 10.54
N PHE A 638 21.56 7.48 11.23
CA PHE A 638 22.83 6.74 11.26
C PHE A 638 23.08 6.04 9.90
N SER A 639 24.32 5.59 9.67
CA SER A 639 24.65 4.79 8.49
C SER A 639 23.75 3.56 8.37
N LYS A 640 23.09 3.38 7.22
CA LYS A 640 22.21 2.23 6.98
C LYS A 640 23.01 0.93 6.93
N HIS A 641 22.55 -0.09 7.65
CA HIS A 641 23.10 -1.43 7.58
C HIS A 641 22.59 -2.19 6.33
N PRO A 642 23.38 -3.10 5.74
CA PRO A 642 22.96 -3.91 4.60
C PRO A 642 21.68 -4.72 4.90
N ALA A 643 20.77 -4.80 3.93
CA ALA A 643 19.63 -5.73 4.00
C ALA A 643 20.07 -7.17 3.70
N CYS A 644 19.37 -8.12 4.31
CA CYS A 644 19.46 -9.53 3.99
C CYS A 644 18.07 -10.08 3.66
N TYR A 645 17.79 -10.32 2.38
CA TYR A 645 16.50 -10.85 1.94
C TYR A 645 16.47 -12.38 2.03
N LYS A 646 15.35 -12.94 2.49
CA LYS A 646 15.06 -14.37 2.47
C LYS A 646 13.61 -14.61 2.07
N ASP A 647 13.39 -15.57 1.18
CA ASP A 647 12.07 -15.93 0.71
C ASP A 647 11.63 -17.25 1.36
N VAL A 648 10.37 -17.32 1.78
CA VAL A 648 9.75 -18.54 2.31
C VAL A 648 8.49 -18.86 1.52
N ALA A 649 8.48 -20.01 0.87
CA ALA A 649 7.35 -20.53 0.11
C ALA A 649 6.75 -21.74 0.80
N PHE A 650 5.42 -21.85 0.77
CA PHE A 650 4.72 -22.99 1.34
C PHE A 650 3.35 -23.20 0.69
N TRP A 651 2.80 -24.39 0.89
CA TRP A 651 1.44 -24.76 0.57
C TRP A 651 0.55 -24.59 1.80
N LEU A 652 -0.63 -24.00 1.62
CA LEU A 652 -1.64 -23.94 2.66
C LEU A 652 -2.20 -25.35 2.94
N PRO A 653 -2.64 -25.62 4.19
CA PRO A 653 -3.35 -26.84 4.52
C PRO A 653 -4.63 -26.99 3.68
N SER A 654 -4.98 -28.20 3.26
CA SER A 654 -6.18 -28.45 2.44
C SER A 654 -7.48 -27.94 3.07
N ALA A 655 -7.55 -27.85 4.42
CA ALA A 655 -8.70 -27.31 5.16
C ALA A 655 -8.80 -25.77 5.13
N ALA A 656 -7.71 -25.05 4.85
CA ALA A 656 -7.69 -23.59 4.78
C ALA A 656 -8.24 -23.03 3.45
N VAL A 657 -8.55 -23.91 2.48
CA VAL A 657 -9.05 -23.55 1.15
C VAL A 657 -10.59 -23.54 1.10
N SER A 658 -11.27 -24.16 2.08
CA SER A 658 -12.74 -24.15 2.19
C SER A 658 -13.20 -23.01 3.11
N GLY A 659 -13.73 -21.94 2.54
CA GLY A 659 -14.24 -20.75 3.24
C GLY A 659 -15.47 -21.00 4.13
N GLY A 660 -15.29 -21.72 5.23
CA GLY A 660 -16.32 -21.90 6.26
C GLY A 660 -16.45 -20.67 7.15
N SER A 661 -17.66 -20.16 7.27
CA SER A 661 -18.05 -19.01 8.11
C SER A 661 -17.80 -19.24 9.61
N ALA A 662 -17.65 -18.11 10.32
CA ALA A 662 -17.51 -18.00 11.75
C ALA A 662 -18.55 -18.81 12.55
N ALA A 663 -18.07 -19.86 13.23
CA ALA A 663 -18.49 -20.34 14.55
C ALA A 663 -17.83 -21.72 14.79
N GLY A 664 -16.60 -21.74 15.35
CA GLY A 664 -16.02 -22.96 15.92
C GLY A 664 -15.33 -23.96 14.98
N GLY A 665 -15.01 -23.61 13.72
CA GLY A 665 -14.25 -24.45 12.77
C GLY A 665 -13.08 -23.70 12.14
N ALA A 666 -12.02 -24.42 11.73
CA ALA A 666 -10.69 -23.90 11.38
C ALA A 666 -10.69 -22.59 10.57
N VAL A 667 -10.04 -21.56 11.12
CA VAL A 667 -9.86 -20.25 10.49
C VAL A 667 -8.91 -20.39 9.29
N PRO A 668 -9.22 -19.82 8.11
CA PRO A 668 -8.27 -19.72 7.01
C PRO A 668 -7.01 -18.97 7.49
N ILE A 669 -5.82 -19.43 7.08
CA ILE A 669 -4.57 -18.73 7.45
C ILE A 669 -4.65 -17.28 6.96
N HIS A 670 -4.56 -16.32 7.88
CA HIS A 670 -4.56 -14.91 7.58
C HIS A 670 -3.12 -14.39 7.47
N GLU A 671 -2.89 -13.34 6.68
CA GLU A 671 -1.56 -12.73 6.52
C GLU A 671 -0.97 -12.28 7.87
N ASN A 672 -1.81 -11.69 8.74
CA ASN A 672 -1.41 -11.29 10.09
C ASN A 672 -0.94 -12.45 10.99
N ASP A 673 -1.31 -13.70 10.70
CA ASP A 673 -0.75 -14.86 11.42
C ASP A 673 0.71 -15.10 11.03
N ILE A 674 1.06 -14.86 9.77
CA ILE A 674 2.43 -14.92 9.27
C ILE A 674 3.23 -13.75 9.84
N MET A 675 2.67 -12.54 9.80
CA MET A 675 3.30 -11.36 10.40
C MET A 675 3.60 -11.58 11.90
N GLU A 676 2.66 -12.20 12.63
CA GLU A 676 2.87 -12.48 14.05
C GLU A 676 3.98 -13.51 14.29
N ILE A 677 4.05 -14.57 13.47
CA ILE A 677 5.14 -15.54 13.57
C ILE A 677 6.49 -14.87 13.27
N VAL A 678 6.55 -14.01 12.24
CA VAL A 678 7.78 -13.29 11.89
C VAL A 678 8.21 -12.38 13.05
N ARG A 679 7.30 -11.59 13.64
CA ARG A 679 7.57 -10.79 14.83
C ARG A 679 8.04 -11.65 16.01
N GLY A 680 7.37 -12.77 16.25
CA GLY A 680 7.70 -13.71 17.30
C GLY A 680 9.09 -14.34 17.18
N VAL A 681 9.65 -14.42 15.97
CA VAL A 681 10.98 -15.01 15.72
C VAL A 681 12.07 -13.95 15.68
N ALA A 682 11.84 -12.86 14.97
CA ALA A 682 12.89 -11.92 14.59
C ALA A 682 12.69 -10.50 15.15
N GLY A 683 11.53 -10.18 15.70
CA GLY A 683 11.23 -8.87 16.30
C GLY A 683 11.62 -7.70 15.38
N ASP A 684 12.34 -6.74 15.93
CA ASP A 684 12.79 -5.52 15.24
C ASP A 684 13.90 -5.76 14.20
N LEU A 685 14.41 -6.98 14.07
CA LEU A 685 15.42 -7.32 13.06
C LEU A 685 14.83 -7.45 11.65
N VAL A 686 13.49 -7.47 11.52
CA VAL A 686 12.79 -7.47 10.23
C VAL A 686 12.28 -6.06 9.93
N GLU A 687 12.63 -5.56 8.75
CA GLU A 687 12.20 -4.25 8.25
C GLU A 687 10.87 -4.32 7.52
N ASP A 688 10.70 -5.32 6.66
CA ASP A 688 9.45 -5.53 5.96
C ASP A 688 9.24 -6.99 5.55
N VAL A 689 7.96 -7.36 5.40
CA VAL A 689 7.50 -8.65 4.89
C VAL A 689 6.50 -8.41 3.77
N ARG A 690 6.70 -9.08 2.63
CA ARG A 690 5.83 -8.90 1.44
C ARG A 690 5.43 -10.24 0.86
N LEU A 691 4.13 -10.40 0.56
CA LEU A 691 3.66 -11.46 -0.33
C LEU A 691 4.16 -11.16 -1.75
N ILE A 692 5.02 -12.03 -2.29
CA ILE A 692 5.63 -11.84 -3.62
C ILE A 692 5.09 -12.81 -4.68
N ASP A 693 4.46 -13.91 -4.27
CA ASP A 693 3.84 -14.88 -5.18
C ASP A 693 2.68 -15.61 -4.50
N GLU A 694 1.60 -15.84 -5.26
CA GLU A 694 0.44 -16.63 -4.85
C GLU A 694 -0.13 -17.38 -6.06
N PHE A 695 -0.33 -18.69 -5.95
CA PHE A 695 -1.02 -19.46 -6.99
C PHE A 695 -1.72 -20.71 -6.46
N SER A 696 -2.63 -21.28 -7.26
CA SER A 696 -3.28 -22.55 -6.97
C SER A 696 -2.79 -23.65 -7.92
N HIS A 697 -2.36 -24.79 -7.38
CA HIS A 697 -1.84 -25.91 -8.16
C HIS A 697 -2.96 -26.62 -8.92
N PRO A 698 -2.90 -26.72 -10.25
CA PRO A 698 -4.05 -27.09 -11.08
C PRO A 698 -4.53 -28.52 -10.90
N LYS A 699 -3.66 -29.44 -10.47
CA LYS A 699 -4.04 -30.87 -10.27
C LYS A 699 -4.51 -31.19 -8.86
N THR A 700 -4.03 -30.44 -7.88
CA THR A 700 -4.28 -30.74 -6.45
C THR A 700 -5.20 -29.72 -5.81
N GLY A 701 -5.48 -28.59 -6.48
CA GLY A 701 -6.24 -27.47 -5.93
C GLY A 701 -5.54 -26.74 -4.78
N ARG A 702 -4.33 -27.17 -4.38
CA ARG A 702 -3.60 -26.60 -3.24
C ARG A 702 -3.15 -25.18 -3.56
N LYS A 703 -3.37 -24.25 -2.64
CA LYS A 703 -2.89 -22.87 -2.74
C LYS A 703 -1.46 -22.76 -2.17
N SER A 704 -0.55 -22.13 -2.89
CA SER A 704 0.81 -21.78 -2.45
C SER A 704 0.95 -20.28 -2.29
N MET A 705 1.72 -19.86 -1.31
CA MET A 705 2.10 -18.47 -1.07
C MET A 705 3.62 -18.40 -0.88
N CYS A 706 4.22 -17.28 -1.29
CA CYS A 706 5.64 -16.98 -1.08
C CYS A 706 5.79 -15.59 -0.47
N TYR A 707 6.45 -15.52 0.68
CA TYR A 707 6.74 -14.27 1.37
C TYR A 707 8.23 -13.94 1.31
N ARG A 708 8.56 -12.71 0.95
CA ARG A 708 9.90 -12.13 1.06
C ARG A 708 10.04 -11.39 2.37
N ILE A 709 11.12 -11.67 3.10
CA ILE A 709 11.39 -11.10 4.41
C ILE A 709 12.73 -10.37 4.34
N ASN A 710 12.70 -9.09 4.66
CA ASN A 710 13.87 -8.22 4.69
C ASN A 710 14.40 -8.13 6.11
N TYR A 711 15.49 -8.83 6.39
CA TYR A 711 16.20 -8.74 7.67
C TYR A 711 17.16 -7.55 7.62
N ARG A 712 16.87 -6.51 8.38
CA ARG A 712 17.73 -5.35 8.57
C ARG A 712 17.52 -4.74 9.95
N SER A 713 18.56 -4.82 10.77
CA SER A 713 18.61 -4.13 12.06
C SER A 713 18.95 -2.65 11.86
N LEU A 714 18.34 -1.81 12.71
CA LEU A 714 18.62 -0.37 12.77
C LEU A 714 19.93 -0.05 13.50
N GLU A 715 20.47 -0.99 14.27
CA GLU A 715 21.55 -0.73 15.23
C GLU A 715 22.89 -1.35 14.82
N ARG A 716 22.86 -2.47 14.07
CA ARG A 716 24.06 -3.20 13.63
C ARG A 716 23.86 -3.97 12.32
N THR A 717 24.96 -4.38 11.69
CA THR A 717 24.92 -5.31 10.55
C THR A 717 24.57 -6.72 11.03
N LEU A 718 23.65 -7.38 10.33
CA LEU A 718 23.30 -8.78 10.56
C LEU A 718 24.21 -9.70 9.74
N THR A 719 24.68 -10.79 10.35
CA THR A 719 25.46 -11.79 9.62
C THR A 719 24.54 -12.74 8.86
N ASN A 720 25.02 -13.31 7.74
CA ASN A 720 24.24 -14.31 7.00
C ASN A 720 23.93 -15.54 7.86
N GLU A 721 24.83 -15.95 8.75
CA GLU A 721 24.64 -17.07 9.68
C GLU A 721 23.49 -16.81 10.65
N GLU A 722 23.48 -15.63 11.27
CA GLU A 722 22.41 -15.21 12.18
C GLU A 722 21.06 -15.15 11.45
N THR A 723 21.02 -14.49 10.29
CA THR A 723 19.79 -14.36 9.49
C THR A 723 19.28 -15.72 9.01
N ASN A 724 20.15 -16.64 8.61
CA ASN A 724 19.75 -18.00 8.25
C ASN A 724 19.17 -18.74 9.46
N GLY A 725 19.77 -18.61 10.64
CA GLY A 725 19.26 -19.22 11.86
C GLY A 725 17.87 -18.70 12.26
N LEU A 726 17.62 -17.40 12.12
CA LEU A 726 16.29 -16.81 12.31
C LEU A 726 15.30 -17.33 11.26
N HIS A 727 15.71 -17.39 9.99
CA HIS A 727 14.85 -17.82 8.91
C HIS A 727 14.44 -19.30 9.02
N GLU A 728 15.35 -20.19 9.45
CA GLU A 728 15.00 -21.59 9.71
C GLU A 728 14.01 -21.74 10.87
N LYS A 729 14.20 -21.01 11.98
CA LYS A 729 13.23 -20.99 13.09
C LYS A 729 11.85 -20.50 12.64
N LEU A 730 11.81 -19.51 11.75
CA LEU A 730 10.59 -19.05 11.14
C LEU A 730 9.92 -20.15 10.32
N ARG A 731 10.67 -20.82 9.44
CA ARG A 731 10.17 -21.95 8.63
C ARG A 731 9.59 -23.05 9.52
N GLU A 732 10.29 -23.42 10.59
CA GLU A 732 9.83 -24.39 11.59
C GLU A 732 8.53 -23.96 12.26
N LYS A 733 8.41 -22.70 12.68
CA LYS A 733 7.18 -22.19 13.31
C LYS A 733 6.01 -22.10 12.32
N LEU A 734 6.25 -21.72 11.07
CA LEU A 734 5.20 -21.72 10.04
C LEU A 734 4.61 -23.13 9.90
N VAL A 735 5.45 -24.17 9.77
CA VAL A 735 5.01 -25.57 9.71
C VAL A 735 4.30 -25.98 10.99
N GLY A 736 4.91 -25.72 12.15
CA GLY A 736 4.39 -26.19 13.44
C GLY A 736 3.10 -25.52 13.89
N GLN A 737 2.91 -24.22 13.60
CA GLN A 737 1.77 -23.45 14.07
C GLN A 737 0.64 -23.34 13.03
N LEU A 738 0.99 -23.16 11.76
CA LEU A 738 0.00 -23.00 10.69
C LEU A 738 -0.27 -24.30 9.92
N GLY A 739 0.52 -25.35 10.17
CA GLY A 739 0.37 -26.63 9.47
C GLY A 739 0.69 -26.54 7.97
N VAL A 740 1.42 -25.51 7.55
CA VAL A 740 1.80 -25.33 6.13
C VAL A 740 2.86 -26.35 5.74
N GLU A 741 2.93 -26.68 4.45
CA GLU A 741 3.96 -27.55 3.89
C GLU A 741 4.96 -26.69 3.11
N LEU A 742 6.20 -26.58 3.59
CA LEU A 742 7.25 -25.79 2.94
C LEU A 742 7.50 -26.29 1.50
N ARG A 743 7.80 -25.36 0.60
CA ARG A 743 8.01 -25.60 -0.83
C ARG A 743 9.45 -25.30 -1.24
#